data_AF-A0A831L0P7-F1
#
_entry.id   AF-A0A831L0P7-F1
#
_cell.length_a   1.000
_cell.length_b   1.000
_cell.length_c   1.000
_cell.angle_alpha   90.00
_cell.angle_beta   90.00
_cell.angle_gamma   90.00
#
_symmetry.space_group_name_H-M   'P 1'
#
loop_
_entity.id
_entity.type
_entity.pdbx_description
1 polymer ?
#
loop_
_entity_poly.entity_id
_entity_poly.type
_entity_poly.pdbx_seq_one_letter_code
_entity_poly.pdbx_strand_id
1 'polypeptide(L)'
;MFRSKNRCAYACQGFPFWLGTAGLLLLLISTAEASHLRLSFKEVANSADLVFVGTVDRLETRFNSQGTFIITEVYFRDIVMVHGTHRSVQKDSTTIILEHAGGCVGDICLGVSIAPAFEPERRYLLFVNDDGGTYANPLIGGPQGMFNVVKDVETTQEYVLTAGNRIFHGDRDGRLISGTSRVSFIRNGSPVNDTASIAAETLSAPPPVPNHPADGSMPASALKTPNDTGAPLTLEEFIHYTREVALNAPVGKPLLRREGIGTSITTWITGDEYPAMEEQPIPDQSEIIPPGKESSRPLGGTLGYCGYHTLPFVIKTVPTEWWSYDTIEAARNTWNRFMAIYQKSPSDGKFGHNNRNEVCGWVKEADLQRIYGVGWNGYIGWAHHWWRSGSPCGVLLESDIMFNPAYEWTDNEEAAWGNDDVVLLRPIVMHEMAHTWGMQRGSAGNWGYYETYDYDQLTVVHSYYHDIIEDGRGIHVADAYCLRRNYQSRTNIKNTVDVGVESYYAGNGLKNATANQSSYYPGDAISLRNITVENIGFLPASNVRIRVFLSTDRNITGDDYQVGSYWNWDTLARETRSVFDINSTIPNDVPAGTYYIGMIITVNGLKNDDYTLNNRTTFAATIQIKSRSSGNDNGDGNGARGCFIATAAFGSPLAAQVVLLRDFRDQFLMTHNPGRDFVQAYYRYSPPLARLIIRNPALKAAVQAGLLPLIALSRTMLELEIMF
;
A
#
# COMPACT_ATOMS: atom_id res chain seq x y z
N MET A 1 27.13 -49.08 -60.49
CA MET A 1 27.89 -47.89 -60.93
C MET A 1 27.86 -46.90 -59.77
N PHE A 2 29.02 -46.61 -59.15
CA PHE A 2 29.35 -45.67 -58.04
C PHE A 2 28.41 -45.62 -56.80
N ARG A 3 28.75 -46.29 -55.66
CA ARG A 3 29.53 -45.80 -54.47
C ARG A 3 29.18 -44.37 -54.00
N SER A 4 29.02 -44.01 -52.72
CA SER A 4 28.91 -44.70 -51.42
C SER A 4 28.86 -43.63 -50.31
N LYS A 5 28.17 -43.94 -49.18
CA LYS A 5 28.35 -43.42 -47.79
C LYS A 5 27.76 -42.03 -47.46
N ASN A 6 27.11 -41.78 -46.31
CA ASN A 6 26.84 -42.60 -45.12
C ASN A 6 25.64 -42.04 -44.33
N ARG A 7 24.74 -42.96 -43.94
CA ARG A 7 24.07 -43.14 -42.64
C ARG A 7 23.63 -41.89 -41.84
N CYS A 8 22.31 -41.77 -41.68
CA CYS A 8 21.66 -41.79 -40.36
C CYS A 8 20.26 -42.39 -40.55
N ALA A 9 19.97 -43.50 -39.87
CA ALA A 9 18.68 -44.16 -39.92
C ALA A 9 18.42 -44.93 -38.62
N TYR A 10 17.18 -44.80 -38.13
CA TYR A 10 16.45 -45.71 -37.23
C TYR A 10 16.91 -45.79 -35.77
N ALA A 11 16.07 -46.01 -34.76
CA ALA A 11 14.61 -46.15 -34.59
C ALA A 11 14.33 -46.44 -33.09
N CYS A 12 13.04 -46.59 -32.76
CA CYS A 12 12.43 -47.24 -31.58
C CYS A 12 12.22 -46.33 -30.35
N GLN A 13 10.97 -45.99 -30.00
CA GLN A 13 9.89 -46.80 -29.35
C GLN A 13 10.07 -47.00 -27.84
N GLY A 14 9.12 -46.43 -27.07
CA GLY A 14 8.54 -47.02 -25.83
C GLY A 14 9.13 -46.65 -24.46
N PHE A 15 8.30 -46.00 -23.61
CA PHE A 15 8.04 -46.10 -22.14
C PHE A 15 9.14 -46.63 -21.16
N PRO A 16 9.09 -46.45 -19.82
CA PRO A 16 8.39 -45.54 -18.86
C PRO A 16 9.38 -44.89 -17.82
N PHE A 17 8.89 -44.45 -16.63
CA PHE A 17 9.59 -44.04 -15.37
C PHE A 17 9.81 -42.53 -15.14
N TRP A 18 9.06 -41.88 -14.22
CA TRP A 18 9.08 -41.87 -12.74
C TRP A 18 10.01 -40.79 -12.15
N LEU A 19 9.36 -39.75 -11.60
CA LEU A 19 9.60 -39.01 -10.35
C LEU A 19 11.04 -38.65 -9.93
N GLY A 20 11.25 -37.35 -9.72
CA GLY A 20 12.41 -36.80 -9.02
C GLY A 20 12.33 -35.29 -8.86
N THR A 21 11.61 -34.87 -7.83
CA THR A 21 11.47 -33.50 -7.30
C THR A 21 12.80 -32.74 -7.14
N ALA A 22 12.83 -31.48 -7.59
CA ALA A 22 13.53 -30.34 -6.99
C ALA A 22 13.18 -29.12 -7.88
N GLY A 23 12.47 -28.10 -7.43
CA GLY A 23 12.56 -27.51 -6.10
C GLY A 23 13.18 -26.14 -6.29
N LEU A 24 12.52 -25.17 -5.68
CA LEU A 24 12.91 -23.79 -5.50
C LEU A 24 12.69 -22.84 -6.68
N LEU A 25 12.16 -21.66 -6.46
CA LEU A 25 11.46 -20.95 -5.36
C LEU A 25 11.46 -19.49 -5.86
N LEU A 26 10.80 -18.59 -5.14
CA LEU A 26 11.03 -17.13 -5.17
C LEU A 26 10.32 -16.48 -6.38
N LEU A 27 9.28 -15.65 -6.23
CA LEU A 27 9.17 -14.40 -5.46
C LEU A 27 7.76 -13.80 -5.70
N LEU A 28 6.96 -13.22 -4.80
CA LEU A 28 7.04 -12.77 -3.39
C LEU A 28 5.62 -12.41 -2.88
N ILE A 29 5.50 -12.08 -1.57
CA ILE A 29 4.34 -12.07 -0.63
C ILE A 29 3.84 -10.69 -0.17
N SER A 30 2.50 -10.57 0.02
CA SER A 30 1.51 -9.47 0.23
C SER A 30 1.66 -8.40 1.34
N THR A 31 0.55 -7.65 1.52
CA THR A 31 0.55 -6.21 1.73
C THR A 31 -0.54 -5.60 2.61
N ALA A 32 -0.29 -4.38 3.08
CA ALA A 32 -1.07 -3.63 4.08
C ALA A 32 -2.43 -3.06 3.60
N GLU A 33 -3.27 -2.66 4.56
CA GLU A 33 -4.71 -3.00 4.66
C GLU A 33 -5.73 -1.99 4.11
N ALA A 34 -6.90 -2.44 3.60
CA ALA A 34 -8.15 -1.64 3.46
C ALA A 34 -9.41 -2.39 3.05
N SER A 35 -10.55 -1.68 3.04
CA SER A 35 -11.79 -1.95 2.30
C SER A 35 -11.77 -1.53 0.80
N HIS A 36 -10.76 -0.79 0.33
CA HIS A 36 -10.69 -0.23 -1.03
C HIS A 36 -9.25 -0.17 -1.60
N LEU A 37 -9.13 -0.26 -2.93
CA LEU A 37 -7.83 -0.28 -3.63
C LEU A 37 -7.15 1.10 -3.65
N ARG A 38 -5.81 1.12 -3.47
CA ARG A 38 -5.02 2.30 -3.80
C ARG A 38 -4.86 2.45 -5.31
N LEU A 39 -5.39 3.54 -5.87
CA LEU A 39 -5.31 3.88 -7.28
C LEU A 39 -4.34 5.04 -7.51
N SER A 40 -3.70 5.07 -8.67
CA SER A 40 -3.03 6.27 -9.16
C SER A 40 -4.07 7.32 -9.57
N PHE A 41 -3.69 8.60 -9.51
CA PHE A 41 -4.61 9.68 -9.89
C PHE A 41 -5.12 9.57 -11.34
N LYS A 42 -4.30 9.05 -12.26
CA LYS A 42 -4.73 8.78 -13.65
C LYS A 42 -5.78 7.68 -13.73
N GLU A 43 -5.71 6.65 -12.89
CA GLU A 43 -6.74 5.60 -12.82
C GLU A 43 -8.04 6.15 -12.28
N VAL A 44 -7.98 6.99 -11.25
CA VAL A 44 -9.15 7.71 -10.72
C VAL A 44 -9.80 8.56 -11.82
N ALA A 45 -9.00 9.38 -12.52
CA ALA A 45 -9.49 10.25 -13.58
C ALA A 45 -10.14 9.48 -14.74
N ASN A 46 -9.49 8.43 -15.25
CA ASN A 46 -9.97 7.66 -16.39
C ASN A 46 -11.11 6.69 -16.05
N SER A 47 -11.31 6.36 -14.78
CA SER A 47 -12.43 5.50 -14.36
C SER A 47 -13.69 6.30 -14.03
N ALA A 48 -13.61 7.64 -13.90
CA ALA A 48 -14.76 8.48 -13.61
C ALA A 48 -15.66 8.65 -14.83
N ASP A 49 -16.96 8.44 -14.65
CA ASP A 49 -17.96 8.74 -15.68
C ASP A 49 -18.29 10.23 -15.71
N LEU A 50 -18.16 10.90 -14.56
CA LEU A 50 -18.35 12.33 -14.38
C LEU A 50 -17.29 12.91 -13.43
N VAL A 51 -16.74 14.08 -13.79
CA VAL A 51 -15.87 14.89 -12.94
C VAL A 51 -16.40 16.31 -12.89
N PHE A 52 -16.67 16.82 -11.69
CA PHE A 52 -17.25 18.16 -11.53
C PHE A 52 -16.79 18.82 -10.24
N VAL A 53 -16.85 20.16 -10.22
CA VAL A 53 -16.79 20.95 -8.99
C VAL A 53 -18.21 21.37 -8.62
N GLY A 54 -18.61 21.21 -7.36
CA GLY A 54 -19.93 21.60 -6.90
C GLY A 54 -19.95 21.98 -5.42
N THR A 55 -20.92 22.80 -5.03
CA THR A 55 -21.22 23.15 -3.63
C THR A 55 -22.39 22.31 -3.17
N VAL A 56 -22.28 21.67 -2.01
CA VAL A 56 -23.39 20.92 -1.41
C VAL A 56 -24.49 21.90 -0.98
N ASP A 57 -25.68 21.73 -1.52
CA ASP A 57 -26.89 22.48 -1.17
C ASP A 57 -27.54 21.87 0.09
N ARG A 58 -27.89 20.58 0.01
CA ARG A 58 -28.52 19.84 1.10
C ARG A 58 -28.30 18.33 0.96
N LEU A 59 -28.57 17.63 2.05
CA LEU A 59 -28.60 16.17 2.10
C LEU A 59 -30.00 15.73 2.51
N GLU A 60 -30.51 14.69 1.86
CA GLU A 60 -31.77 14.03 2.22
C GLU A 60 -31.51 12.55 2.44
N THR A 61 -32.15 11.94 3.44
CA THR A 61 -31.97 10.53 3.78
C THR A 61 -33.30 9.80 3.68
N ARG A 62 -33.26 8.60 3.13
CA ARG A 62 -34.44 7.74 3.00
C ARG A 62 -34.05 6.28 3.13
N PHE A 63 -35.03 5.44 3.46
CA PHE A 63 -34.88 4.03 3.18
C PHE A 63 -34.90 3.79 1.66
N ASN A 64 -34.22 2.74 1.21
CA ASN A 64 -34.41 2.19 -0.12
C ASN A 64 -35.87 1.71 -0.32
N SER A 65 -36.24 1.35 -1.55
CA SER A 65 -37.59 0.91 -1.87
C SER A 65 -38.06 -0.33 -1.09
N GLN A 66 -37.12 -1.12 -0.58
CA GLN A 66 -37.35 -2.36 0.16
C GLN A 66 -37.48 -2.13 1.68
N GLY A 67 -37.12 -0.95 2.20
CA GLY A 67 -37.12 -0.66 3.63
C GLY A 67 -35.96 -1.30 4.42
N THR A 68 -34.92 -1.77 3.73
CA THR A 68 -33.84 -2.61 4.30
C THR A 68 -32.52 -1.89 4.51
N PHE A 69 -32.32 -0.75 3.84
CA PHE A 69 -31.06 -0.01 3.85
C PHE A 69 -31.33 1.49 3.74
N ILE A 70 -30.42 2.33 4.25
CA ILE A 70 -30.55 3.80 4.18
C ILE A 70 -29.66 4.33 3.06
N ILE A 71 -30.25 5.21 2.24
CA ILE A 71 -29.60 5.94 1.16
C ILE A 71 -29.60 7.44 1.53
N THR A 72 -28.47 8.09 1.34
CA THR A 72 -28.31 9.54 1.40
C THR A 72 -28.22 10.09 -0.02
N GLU A 73 -29.06 11.09 -0.32
CA GLU A 73 -29.03 11.90 -1.53
C GLU A 73 -28.35 13.23 -1.23
N VAL A 74 -27.34 13.59 -2.03
CA VAL A 74 -26.56 14.82 -1.86
C VAL A 74 -26.79 15.70 -3.08
N TYR A 75 -27.42 16.85 -2.84
CA TYR A 75 -27.77 17.80 -3.89
C TYR A 75 -26.63 18.82 -4.04
N PHE A 76 -26.08 18.95 -5.24
CA PHE A 76 -25.04 19.92 -5.56
C PHE A 76 -25.55 21.03 -6.48
N ARG A 77 -25.09 22.25 -6.19
CA ARG A 77 -25.27 23.46 -6.98
C ARG A 77 -23.93 24.09 -7.38
N ASP A 78 -23.97 25.17 -8.14
CA ASP A 78 -22.79 25.91 -8.61
C ASP A 78 -21.79 25.01 -9.35
N ILE A 79 -22.34 24.19 -10.25
CA ILE A 79 -21.63 23.12 -10.96
C ILE A 79 -20.66 23.71 -11.98
N VAL A 80 -19.39 23.32 -11.88
CA VAL A 80 -18.39 23.50 -12.94
C VAL A 80 -18.04 22.13 -13.47
N MET A 81 -18.48 21.85 -14.69
CA MET A 81 -18.21 20.58 -15.36
C MET A 81 -16.74 20.47 -15.75
N VAL A 82 -16.03 19.43 -15.28
CA VAL A 82 -14.62 19.19 -15.60
C VAL A 82 -14.50 18.19 -16.74
N HIS A 83 -15.18 17.05 -16.62
CA HIS A 83 -15.21 15.97 -17.60
C HIS A 83 -16.52 15.17 -17.48
N GLY A 84 -17.02 14.62 -18.58
CA GLY A 84 -18.16 13.71 -18.57
C GLY A 84 -18.11 12.77 -19.77
N THR A 85 -18.29 11.48 -19.52
CA THR A 85 -18.28 10.45 -20.57
C THR A 85 -19.68 10.33 -21.20
N HIS A 86 -19.83 9.43 -22.18
CA HIS A 86 -21.14 9.10 -22.72
C HIS A 86 -22.01 8.27 -21.75
N ARG A 87 -21.41 7.69 -20.70
CA ARG A 87 -22.13 6.91 -19.68
C ARG A 87 -22.80 7.79 -18.63
N SER A 88 -22.24 8.98 -18.37
CA SER A 88 -22.81 9.90 -17.39
C SER A 88 -24.22 10.35 -17.80
N VAL A 89 -25.16 10.19 -16.88
CA VAL A 89 -26.55 10.63 -17.05
C VAL A 89 -26.76 12.10 -16.67
N GLN A 90 -25.79 12.71 -15.97
CA GLN A 90 -25.87 14.09 -15.46
C GLN A 90 -24.84 15.07 -16.10
N LYS A 91 -24.05 14.66 -17.10
CA LYS A 91 -22.96 15.48 -17.71
C LYS A 91 -23.35 16.84 -18.29
N ASP A 92 -24.63 17.04 -18.61
CA ASP A 92 -25.17 18.29 -19.18
C ASP A 92 -26.07 19.03 -18.17
N SER A 93 -26.11 18.58 -16.91
CA SER A 93 -26.98 19.13 -15.88
C SER A 93 -26.36 20.33 -15.16
N THR A 94 -27.20 21.27 -14.74
CA THR A 94 -26.82 22.42 -13.90
C THR A 94 -26.88 22.12 -12.40
N THR A 95 -27.41 20.96 -12.03
CA THR A 95 -27.46 20.43 -10.65
C THR A 95 -27.10 18.95 -10.69
N ILE A 96 -26.30 18.48 -9.74
CA ILE A 96 -25.94 17.05 -9.64
C ILE A 96 -26.54 16.48 -8.36
N ILE A 97 -27.12 15.29 -8.44
CA ILE A 97 -27.56 14.52 -7.26
C ILE A 97 -26.67 13.28 -7.19
N LEU A 98 -25.96 13.11 -6.06
CA LEU A 98 -25.20 11.90 -5.78
C LEU A 98 -25.92 11.08 -4.71
N GLU A 99 -26.15 9.81 -4.99
CA GLU A 99 -26.68 8.86 -4.02
C GLU A 99 -25.57 7.98 -3.45
N HIS A 100 -25.58 7.75 -2.14
CA HIS A 100 -24.68 6.81 -1.49
C HIS A 100 -25.34 6.11 -0.29
N ALA A 101 -24.76 5.01 0.16
CA ALA A 101 -25.24 4.29 1.32
C ALA A 101 -25.00 5.04 2.64
N GLY A 102 -25.85 4.77 3.64
CA GLY A 102 -25.75 5.31 5.00
C GLY A 102 -26.61 6.54 5.24
N GLY A 103 -26.60 7.04 6.47
CA GLY A 103 -27.41 8.18 6.93
C GLY A 103 -28.37 7.80 8.06
N CYS A 104 -29.28 8.72 8.41
CA CYS A 104 -30.26 8.52 9.48
C CYS A 104 -31.68 8.79 8.99
N VAL A 105 -32.63 7.89 9.29
CA VAL A 105 -34.07 8.07 9.06
C VAL A 105 -34.79 7.95 10.39
N GLY A 106 -35.32 9.07 10.89
CA GLY A 106 -35.89 9.14 12.23
C GLY A 106 -34.86 8.80 13.31
N ASP A 107 -35.15 7.78 14.11
CA ASP A 107 -34.29 7.35 15.22
C ASP A 107 -33.26 6.28 14.84
N ILE A 108 -33.24 5.82 13.58
CA ILE A 108 -32.34 4.75 13.11
C ILE A 108 -31.30 5.33 12.16
N CYS A 109 -30.05 4.94 12.36
CA CYS A 109 -28.93 5.32 11.51
C CYS A 109 -28.15 4.10 11.04
N LEU A 110 -27.56 4.24 9.86
CA LEU A 110 -26.72 3.27 9.19
C LEU A 110 -25.38 3.93 8.84
N GLY A 111 -24.31 3.25 9.21
CA GLY A 111 -22.94 3.62 8.88
C GLY A 111 -22.36 2.54 8.01
N VAL A 112 -21.69 2.96 6.95
CA VAL A 112 -21.01 2.10 5.99
C VAL A 112 -19.59 2.62 5.89
N SER A 113 -18.61 1.77 6.23
CA SER A 113 -17.17 2.12 6.26
C SER A 113 -16.73 2.89 5.01
N ILE A 114 -17.10 2.37 3.84
CA ILE A 114 -16.71 2.98 2.57
C ILE A 114 -17.55 4.18 2.15
N ALA A 115 -18.66 4.52 2.81
CA ALA A 115 -19.53 5.60 2.34
C ALA A 115 -18.86 6.98 2.44
N PRO A 116 -19.04 7.84 1.43
CA PRO A 116 -18.48 9.18 1.46
C PRO A 116 -19.27 10.08 2.39
N ALA A 117 -18.73 11.27 2.62
CA ALA A 117 -19.39 12.26 3.44
C ALA A 117 -19.31 13.66 2.87
N PHE A 118 -20.40 14.39 3.10
CA PHE A 118 -20.59 15.72 2.56
C PHE A 118 -21.17 16.63 3.63
N GLU A 119 -20.71 17.88 3.63
CA GLU A 119 -21.21 18.91 4.52
C GLU A 119 -21.91 20.00 3.70
N PRO A 120 -23.13 20.45 4.10
CA PRO A 120 -23.80 21.58 3.46
C PRO A 120 -22.87 22.79 3.35
N GLU A 121 -23.01 23.54 2.25
CA GLU A 121 -22.19 24.71 1.89
C GLU A 121 -20.71 24.44 1.60
N ARG A 122 -20.20 23.21 1.82
CA ARG A 122 -18.85 22.87 1.38
C ARG A 122 -18.79 22.64 -0.13
N ARG A 123 -17.65 23.01 -0.71
CA ARG A 123 -17.36 22.88 -2.13
C ARG A 123 -16.33 21.77 -2.36
N TYR A 124 -16.59 20.94 -3.35
CA TYR A 124 -15.80 19.75 -3.65
C TYR A 124 -15.52 19.65 -5.14
N LEU A 125 -14.36 19.09 -5.48
CA LEU A 125 -14.07 18.52 -6.79
C LEU A 125 -14.18 17.00 -6.65
N LEU A 126 -15.06 16.37 -7.43
CA LEU A 126 -15.43 14.97 -7.29
C LEU A 126 -15.24 14.20 -8.60
N PHE A 127 -14.76 12.97 -8.48
CA PHE A 127 -14.64 11.96 -9.52
C PHE A 127 -15.60 10.83 -9.20
N VAL A 128 -16.64 10.65 -10.02
CA VAL A 128 -17.77 9.78 -9.66
C VAL A 128 -18.14 8.81 -10.76
N ASN A 129 -18.69 7.68 -10.36
CA ASN A 129 -19.53 6.86 -11.23
C ASN A 129 -20.91 7.52 -11.31
N ASP A 130 -21.41 7.73 -12.53
CA ASP A 130 -22.65 8.47 -12.81
C ASP A 130 -23.47 7.79 -13.93
N ASP A 131 -23.39 6.47 -14.01
CA ASP A 131 -24.08 5.67 -15.05
C ASP A 131 -25.58 5.41 -14.75
N GLY A 132 -26.14 6.11 -13.76
CA GLY A 132 -27.52 5.99 -13.32
C GLY A 132 -27.78 4.91 -12.26
N GLY A 133 -26.75 4.16 -11.85
CA GLY A 133 -26.83 3.22 -10.72
C GLY A 133 -26.66 3.92 -9.36
N THR A 134 -27.24 3.33 -8.32
CA THR A 134 -26.98 3.69 -6.91
C THR A 134 -25.88 2.79 -6.37
N TYR A 135 -24.89 3.38 -5.69
CA TYR A 135 -23.73 2.65 -5.19
C TYR A 135 -23.54 2.84 -3.69
N ALA A 136 -22.88 1.85 -3.08
CA ALA A 136 -22.35 1.93 -1.74
C ALA A 136 -21.62 3.26 -1.49
N ASN A 137 -20.65 3.53 -2.36
CA ASN A 137 -19.98 4.80 -2.52
C ASN A 137 -19.83 5.08 -4.02
N PRO A 138 -20.38 6.20 -4.54
CA PRO A 138 -20.28 6.57 -5.95
C PRO A 138 -18.91 7.14 -6.35
N LEU A 139 -18.05 7.50 -5.39
CA LEU A 139 -16.73 8.06 -5.67
C LEU A 139 -15.79 7.00 -6.26
N ILE A 140 -14.98 7.41 -7.24
CA ILE A 140 -13.94 6.54 -7.78
C ILE A 140 -12.75 6.48 -6.83
N GLY A 141 -12.42 5.28 -6.36
CA GLY A 141 -11.33 5.08 -5.39
C GLY A 141 -11.62 5.68 -4.01
N GLY A 142 -12.90 5.92 -3.68
CA GLY A 142 -13.31 6.51 -2.42
C GLY A 142 -12.72 7.90 -2.20
N PRO A 143 -12.07 8.15 -1.05
CA PRO A 143 -11.45 9.44 -0.76
C PRO A 143 -10.42 9.91 -1.80
N GLN A 144 -9.87 9.01 -2.62
CA GLN A 144 -8.93 9.35 -3.70
C GLN A 144 -9.59 10.13 -4.85
N GLY A 145 -10.90 9.96 -5.04
CA GLY A 145 -11.72 10.70 -6.00
C GLY A 145 -12.43 11.93 -5.42
N MET A 146 -12.12 12.30 -4.17
CA MET A 146 -12.74 13.43 -3.48
C MET A 146 -11.70 14.45 -3.03
N PHE A 147 -11.96 15.70 -3.39
CA PHE A 147 -11.07 16.81 -3.10
C PHE A 147 -11.84 17.98 -2.50
N ASN A 148 -11.32 18.53 -1.40
CA ASN A 148 -11.89 19.72 -0.78
C ASN A 148 -11.46 20.95 -1.57
N VAL A 149 -12.41 21.81 -1.95
CA VAL A 149 -12.12 23.08 -2.61
C VAL A 149 -12.27 24.19 -1.59
N VAL A 150 -11.16 24.85 -1.28
CA VAL A 150 -11.10 25.92 -0.27
C VAL A 150 -10.76 27.25 -0.91
N LYS A 151 -11.36 28.32 -0.39
CA LYS A 151 -10.99 29.69 -0.74
C LYS A 151 -9.85 30.17 0.17
N ASP A 152 -8.93 30.92 -0.41
CA ASP A 152 -8.01 31.73 0.38
C ASP A 152 -8.80 32.64 1.32
N VAL A 153 -8.33 32.81 2.56
CA VAL A 153 -9.02 33.66 3.54
C VAL A 153 -8.87 35.15 3.25
N GLU A 154 -7.90 35.56 2.43
CA GLU A 154 -7.62 36.97 2.08
C GLU A 154 -7.95 37.31 0.62
N THR A 155 -8.09 36.29 -0.25
CA THR A 155 -8.32 36.48 -1.69
C THR A 155 -9.53 35.65 -2.17
N THR A 156 -9.90 35.79 -3.44
CA THR A 156 -10.96 34.95 -4.04
C THR A 156 -10.41 33.68 -4.70
N GLN A 157 -9.10 33.42 -4.58
CA GLN A 157 -8.46 32.27 -5.20
C GLN A 157 -8.90 30.97 -4.54
N GLU A 158 -9.26 29.98 -5.36
CA GLU A 158 -9.61 28.63 -4.90
C GLU A 158 -8.42 27.68 -5.07
N TYR A 159 -8.29 26.76 -4.12
CA TYR A 159 -7.25 25.74 -4.05
C TYR A 159 -7.85 24.36 -3.79
N VAL A 160 -7.11 23.32 -4.17
CA VAL A 160 -7.52 21.93 -4.01
C VAL A 160 -6.73 21.27 -2.90
N LEU A 161 -7.44 20.64 -1.96
CA LEU A 161 -6.87 19.79 -0.93
C LEU A 161 -7.35 18.35 -1.10
N THR A 162 -6.56 17.39 -0.63
CA THR A 162 -7.02 16.00 -0.44
C THR A 162 -8.22 15.97 0.52
N ALA A 163 -8.99 14.88 0.53
CA ALA A 163 -10.02 14.64 1.54
C ALA A 163 -9.48 14.78 2.99
N GLY A 164 -8.21 14.44 3.20
CA GLY A 164 -7.48 14.63 4.47
C GLY A 164 -6.94 16.04 4.73
N ASN A 165 -7.35 17.06 3.96
CA ASN A 165 -6.91 18.46 4.06
C ASN A 165 -5.41 18.65 3.84
N ARG A 166 -4.81 17.98 2.86
CA ARG A 166 -3.41 18.22 2.46
C ARG A 166 -3.35 18.93 1.12
N ILE A 167 -2.40 19.84 0.96
CA ILE A 167 -2.21 20.54 -0.31
C ILE A 167 -1.69 19.60 -1.39
N PHE A 168 -1.94 19.96 -2.64
CA PHE A 168 -1.20 19.43 -3.78
C PHE A 168 -0.12 20.43 -4.23
N HIS A 169 1.03 19.91 -4.66
CA HIS A 169 2.08 20.67 -5.32
C HIS A 169 2.59 19.87 -6.53
N GLY A 170 3.14 20.58 -7.52
CA GLY A 170 3.84 19.94 -8.64
C GLY A 170 5.25 19.52 -8.24
N ASP A 171 5.70 18.36 -8.70
CA ASP A 171 7.12 18.01 -8.66
C ASP A 171 7.88 18.65 -9.83
N ARG A 172 9.20 18.40 -9.90
CA ARG A 172 10.06 18.93 -10.97
C ARG A 172 9.72 18.37 -12.36
N ASP A 173 9.04 17.24 -12.42
CA ASP A 173 8.61 16.57 -13.65
C ASP A 173 7.15 16.92 -14.01
N GLY A 174 6.52 17.83 -13.27
CA GLY A 174 5.12 18.22 -13.46
C GLY A 174 4.11 17.20 -12.95
N ARG A 175 4.51 16.22 -12.13
CA ARG A 175 3.59 15.27 -11.49
C ARG A 175 2.89 15.91 -10.31
N LEU A 176 1.65 15.50 -10.09
CA LEU A 176 0.85 15.88 -8.94
C LEU A 176 1.31 15.12 -7.69
N ILE A 177 1.79 15.85 -6.66
CA ILE A 177 2.18 15.28 -5.37
C ILE A 177 1.36 15.92 -4.25
N SER A 178 0.78 15.10 -3.38
CA SER A 178 0.16 15.59 -2.14
C SER A 178 1.23 15.86 -1.09
N GLY A 179 1.11 16.99 -0.39
CA GLY A 179 1.89 17.29 0.80
C GLY A 179 1.68 16.29 1.92
N THR A 180 2.54 16.37 2.93
CA THR A 180 2.55 15.52 4.11
C THR A 180 1.88 16.18 5.32
N SER A 181 1.76 17.49 5.33
CA SER A 181 1.12 18.26 6.42
C SER A 181 -0.36 18.50 6.16
N ARG A 182 -1.18 18.44 7.22
CA ARG A 182 -2.59 18.87 7.14
C ARG A 182 -2.65 20.38 7.23
N VAL A 183 -3.59 20.97 6.51
CA VAL A 183 -3.76 22.41 6.37
C VAL A 183 -5.15 22.79 6.89
N SER A 184 -5.20 23.77 7.79
CA SER A 184 -6.48 24.30 8.29
C SER A 184 -7.12 25.29 7.30
N PHE A 185 -6.30 26.14 6.68
CA PHE A 185 -6.73 27.11 5.67
C PHE A 185 -5.52 27.62 4.87
N ILE A 186 -5.79 28.34 3.78
CA ILE A 186 -4.77 29.01 2.96
C ILE A 186 -4.92 30.53 3.14
N ARG A 187 -3.79 31.22 3.30
CA ARG A 187 -3.73 32.68 3.46
C ARG A 187 -2.68 33.26 2.51
N ASN A 188 -3.10 34.13 1.60
CA ASN A 188 -2.23 34.72 0.58
C ASN A 188 -1.38 33.67 -0.16
N GLY A 189 -2.01 32.57 -0.58
CA GLY A 189 -1.39 31.44 -1.27
C GLY A 189 -0.44 30.59 -0.42
N SER A 190 -0.37 30.82 0.89
CA SER A 190 0.45 30.02 1.81
C SER A 190 -0.43 29.11 2.67
N PRO A 191 -0.14 27.79 2.76
CA PRO A 191 -0.85 26.89 3.64
C PRO A 191 -0.55 27.19 5.11
N VAL A 192 -1.57 27.14 5.96
CA VAL A 192 -1.42 27.21 7.41
C VAL A 192 -1.71 25.83 8.01
N ASN A 193 -0.69 25.23 8.62
CA ASN A 193 -0.77 23.86 9.12
C ASN A 193 -1.77 23.70 10.27
N ASP A 194 -2.49 22.58 10.27
CA ASP A 194 -3.38 22.16 11.35
C ASP A 194 -2.59 21.44 12.45
N THR A 195 -1.97 22.23 13.33
CA THR A 195 -1.20 21.69 14.46
C THR A 195 -2.06 20.95 15.49
N ALA A 196 -3.36 21.24 15.56
CA ALA A 196 -4.26 20.64 16.55
C ALA A 196 -4.61 19.19 16.16
N SER A 197 -4.96 18.96 14.88
CA SER A 197 -5.22 17.61 14.37
C SER A 197 -3.97 16.73 14.43
N ILE A 198 -2.79 17.28 14.11
CA ILE A 198 -1.51 16.57 14.21
C ILE A 198 -1.24 16.11 15.66
N ALA A 199 -1.46 16.99 16.64
CA ALA A 199 -1.29 16.66 18.06
C ALA A 199 -2.32 15.64 18.56
N ALA A 200 -3.55 15.67 18.03
CA ALA A 200 -4.60 14.72 18.38
C ALA A 200 -4.39 13.32 17.78
N GLU A 201 -3.63 13.21 16.68
CA GLU A 201 -3.26 11.91 16.11
C GLU A 201 -2.16 11.22 16.92
N THR A 202 -1.19 11.95 17.49
CA THR A 202 -0.07 11.33 18.25
C THR A 202 -0.53 10.70 19.57
N LEU A 203 -0.50 9.36 19.64
CA LEU A 203 -0.88 8.55 20.81
C LEU A 203 0.01 8.78 22.04
N SER A 204 1.27 9.15 21.80
CA SER A 204 2.29 9.51 22.78
C SER A 204 3.45 10.25 22.07
N ALA A 205 4.34 10.88 22.85
CA ALA A 205 5.61 11.34 22.29
C ALA A 205 6.35 10.11 21.72
N PRO A 206 6.91 10.18 20.51
CA PRO A 206 7.65 9.04 19.95
C PRO A 206 8.76 8.66 20.93
N PRO A 207 9.00 7.36 21.18
CA PRO A 207 10.09 6.93 22.02
C PRO A 207 11.40 7.48 21.47
N PRO A 208 12.46 7.54 22.29
CA PRO A 208 13.79 7.73 21.76
C PRO A 208 14.05 6.64 20.70
N VAL A 209 14.78 7.00 19.65
CA VAL A 209 15.34 6.02 18.70
C VAL A 209 16.27 5.05 19.46
N PRO A 210 16.47 3.82 18.97
CA PRO A 210 17.22 2.84 19.75
C PRO A 210 18.66 3.29 19.96
N ASN A 211 19.19 2.95 21.13
CA ASN A 211 20.58 3.19 21.48
C ASN A 211 21.50 2.36 20.59
N HIS A 212 22.71 2.88 20.45
CA HIS A 212 23.75 2.33 19.62
C HIS A 212 24.40 1.09 20.27
N PRO A 213 24.79 0.05 19.51
CA PRO A 213 25.61 -1.04 20.04
C PRO A 213 27.00 -0.61 20.57
N ALA A 214 27.66 -1.49 21.32
CA ALA A 214 29.01 -1.22 21.84
C ALA A 214 30.13 -1.27 20.75
N ASP A 215 29.79 -1.56 19.48
CA ASP A 215 30.72 -1.89 18.41
C ASP A 215 31.15 -0.70 17.50
N GLY A 216 30.63 0.51 17.75
CA GLY A 216 31.04 1.71 17.02
C GLY A 216 30.34 1.98 15.68
N SER A 217 29.22 1.34 15.36
CA SER A 217 28.29 1.82 14.32
C SER A 217 27.75 3.26 14.60
N MET A 218 26.93 3.82 13.69
CA MET A 218 26.42 5.20 13.80
C MET A 218 25.03 5.25 14.49
N PRO A 219 24.70 6.31 15.26
CA PRO A 219 23.43 6.39 15.98
C PRO A 219 22.24 6.35 15.02
N ALA A 220 21.14 5.76 15.49
CA ALA A 220 19.87 5.90 14.80
C ALA A 220 19.45 7.38 14.79
N SER A 221 18.80 7.82 13.71
CA SER A 221 18.23 9.16 13.63
C SER A 221 16.72 9.09 13.48
N ALA A 222 16.01 9.95 14.20
CA ALA A 222 14.56 10.06 14.08
C ALA A 222 14.17 10.45 12.65
N LEU A 223 12.98 10.01 12.23
CA LEU A 223 12.37 10.47 10.99
C LEU A 223 12.38 12.00 10.94
N LYS A 224 12.96 12.56 9.89
CA LYS A 224 12.79 13.99 9.60
C LYS A 224 11.39 14.17 9.04
N THR A 225 10.55 14.96 9.71
CA THR A 225 9.28 15.40 9.13
C THR A 225 9.57 16.11 7.80
N PRO A 226 9.00 15.65 6.67
CA PRO A 226 9.17 16.35 5.41
C PRO A 226 8.61 17.77 5.54
N ASN A 227 9.37 18.77 5.10
CA ASN A 227 8.82 20.10 4.90
C ASN A 227 8.13 20.11 3.54
N ASP A 228 6.82 20.34 3.52
CA ASP A 228 6.10 20.63 2.28
C ASP A 228 6.64 21.97 1.75
N THR A 229 7.43 21.90 0.68
CA THR A 229 8.19 23.06 0.14
C THR A 229 7.62 23.58 -1.19
N GLY A 230 6.54 22.98 -1.68
CA GLY A 230 5.85 23.40 -2.90
C GLY A 230 4.69 24.36 -2.63
N ALA A 231 4.46 25.29 -3.56
CA ALA A 231 3.26 26.13 -3.54
C ALA A 231 2.00 25.25 -3.75
N PRO A 232 0.89 25.54 -3.06
CA PRO A 232 -0.35 24.80 -3.25
C PRO A 232 -0.92 25.06 -4.66
N LEU A 233 -1.38 23.99 -5.33
CA LEU A 233 -2.08 24.10 -6.61
C LEU A 233 -3.43 24.79 -6.44
N THR A 234 -3.69 25.75 -7.31
CA THR A 234 -5.02 26.34 -7.47
C THR A 234 -6.00 25.34 -8.09
N LEU A 235 -7.30 25.62 -7.94
CA LEU A 235 -8.35 24.83 -8.61
C LEU A 235 -8.20 24.81 -10.13
N GLU A 236 -7.83 25.94 -10.72
CA GLU A 236 -7.64 26.05 -12.17
C GLU A 236 -6.47 25.18 -12.66
N GLU A 237 -5.33 25.22 -11.98
CA GLU A 237 -4.16 24.39 -12.31
C GLU A 237 -4.47 22.90 -12.15
N PHE A 238 -5.19 22.51 -11.09
CA PHE A 238 -5.58 21.12 -10.88
C PHE A 238 -6.56 20.62 -11.95
N ILE A 239 -7.54 21.44 -12.34
CA ILE A 239 -8.48 21.13 -13.44
C ILE A 239 -7.71 21.01 -14.76
N HIS A 240 -6.78 21.91 -15.03
CA HIS A 240 -5.93 21.87 -16.21
C HIS A 240 -5.11 20.57 -16.25
N TYR A 241 -4.43 20.22 -15.15
CA TYR A 241 -3.69 18.97 -15.05
C TYR A 241 -4.60 17.74 -15.27
N THR A 242 -5.81 17.76 -14.72
CA THR A 242 -6.78 16.67 -14.90
C THR A 242 -7.14 16.49 -16.38
N ARG A 243 -7.47 17.58 -17.07
CA ARG A 243 -7.89 17.57 -18.49
C ARG A 243 -6.76 17.24 -19.45
N GLU A 244 -5.62 17.88 -19.28
CA GLU A 244 -4.54 17.83 -20.26
C GLU A 244 -3.59 16.66 -20.00
N VAL A 245 -3.42 16.23 -18.75
CA VAL A 245 -2.46 15.20 -18.36
C VAL A 245 -3.17 13.92 -17.93
N ALA A 246 -3.97 13.95 -16.87
CA ALA A 246 -4.49 12.73 -16.25
C ALA A 246 -5.42 11.94 -17.17
N LEU A 247 -6.38 12.61 -17.81
CA LEU A 247 -7.34 12.00 -18.73
C LEU A 247 -6.74 11.51 -20.06
N ASN A 248 -5.55 12.01 -20.44
CA ASN A 248 -4.85 11.60 -21.66
C ASN A 248 -3.73 10.59 -21.39
N ALA A 249 -3.40 10.33 -20.12
CA ALA A 249 -2.33 9.43 -19.75
C ALA A 249 -2.73 7.96 -19.98
N PRO A 250 -1.82 7.11 -20.50
CA PRO A 250 -2.10 5.69 -20.61
C PRO A 250 -2.29 5.07 -19.21
N VAL A 251 -3.46 4.47 -19.03
CA VAL A 251 -3.78 3.62 -17.89
C VAL A 251 -3.52 2.18 -18.30
N GLY A 252 -2.95 1.41 -17.37
CA GLY A 252 -2.73 -0.02 -17.57
C GLY A 252 -4.04 -0.80 -17.55
N LYS A 253 -3.97 -2.06 -17.15
CA LYS A 253 -5.17 -2.85 -16.89
C LYS A 253 -5.99 -2.18 -15.78
N PRO A 254 -7.32 -2.02 -15.92
CA PRO A 254 -8.15 -1.45 -14.87
C PRO A 254 -8.09 -2.29 -13.60
N LEU A 255 -7.73 -1.65 -12.48
CA LEU A 255 -7.71 -2.27 -11.16
C LEU A 255 -9.12 -2.45 -10.59
N LEU A 256 -10.00 -1.48 -10.81
CA LEU A 256 -11.38 -1.53 -10.30
C LEU A 256 -12.23 -2.59 -11.01
N ARG A 257 -12.85 -3.48 -10.23
CA ARG A 257 -13.79 -4.50 -10.71
C ARG A 257 -15.22 -4.18 -10.27
N ARG A 258 -15.98 -3.53 -11.16
CA ARG A 258 -17.39 -3.18 -10.90
C ARG A 258 -18.34 -4.38 -11.03
N GLU A 259 -17.99 -5.35 -11.87
CA GLU A 259 -18.78 -6.54 -12.16
C GLU A 259 -17.85 -7.74 -12.37
N GLY A 260 -18.41 -8.94 -12.24
CA GLY A 260 -17.70 -10.20 -12.45
C GLY A 260 -17.82 -11.16 -11.27
N ILE A 261 -17.26 -12.35 -11.46
CA ILE A 261 -17.09 -13.37 -10.44
C ILE A 261 -15.65 -13.88 -10.58
N GLY A 262 -14.79 -13.49 -9.65
CA GLY A 262 -13.46 -14.05 -9.48
C GLY A 262 -13.50 -15.44 -8.86
N THR A 263 -12.32 -16.01 -8.63
CA THR A 263 -12.17 -17.32 -8.00
C THR A 263 -11.23 -17.25 -6.80
N SER A 264 -11.30 -18.21 -5.91
CA SER A 264 -10.27 -18.33 -4.88
C SER A 264 -8.96 -18.89 -5.47
N ILE A 265 -7.86 -18.39 -4.94
CA ILE A 265 -6.50 -18.89 -5.16
C ILE A 265 -6.00 -19.30 -3.79
N THR A 266 -5.91 -20.59 -3.52
CA THR A 266 -5.33 -21.11 -2.28
C THR A 266 -4.05 -21.85 -2.59
N THR A 267 -3.29 -22.26 -1.56
CA THR A 267 -1.96 -22.83 -1.72
C THR A 267 -1.84 -24.02 -2.69
N TRP A 268 -2.94 -24.69 -3.09
CA TRP A 268 -2.90 -25.78 -4.08
C TRP A 268 -4.16 -25.93 -4.96
N ILE A 269 -5.12 -24.99 -4.90
CA ILE A 269 -6.36 -25.02 -5.68
C ILE A 269 -6.58 -23.65 -6.31
N THR A 270 -6.76 -23.64 -7.63
CA THR A 270 -7.11 -22.45 -8.42
C THR A 270 -8.45 -22.71 -9.09
N GLY A 271 -9.42 -21.82 -8.90
CA GLY A 271 -10.66 -21.83 -9.67
C GLY A 271 -11.93 -22.28 -8.94
N ASP A 272 -11.94 -22.30 -7.60
CA ASP A 272 -13.20 -22.53 -6.88
C ASP A 272 -14.06 -21.24 -6.95
N GLU A 273 -15.34 -21.40 -7.31
CA GLU A 273 -16.32 -20.32 -7.16
C GLU A 273 -16.49 -19.98 -5.68
N TYR A 274 -16.69 -18.68 -5.38
CA TYR A 274 -17.01 -18.28 -4.01
C TYR A 274 -18.32 -18.93 -3.56
N PRO A 275 -18.32 -19.62 -2.41
CA PRO A 275 -19.54 -20.26 -1.95
C PRO A 275 -20.60 -19.20 -1.66
N ALA A 276 -21.84 -19.45 -2.10
CA ALA A 276 -22.94 -18.52 -1.88
C ALA A 276 -23.54 -18.70 -0.48
N MET A 277 -23.84 -17.60 0.21
CA MET A 277 -24.75 -17.61 1.36
C MET A 277 -26.20 -17.45 0.90
N GLU A 278 -27.12 -18.11 1.60
CA GLU A 278 -28.56 -17.93 1.43
C GLU A 278 -29.03 -16.62 2.09
N GLU A 279 -30.05 -15.97 1.56
CA GLU A 279 -30.61 -14.77 2.19
C GLU A 279 -31.57 -15.13 3.33
N GLN A 280 -31.57 -14.34 4.41
CA GLN A 280 -32.62 -14.38 5.43
C GLN A 280 -33.77 -13.42 5.08
N PRO A 281 -35.03 -13.76 5.44
CA PRO A 281 -36.11 -12.79 5.48
C PRO A 281 -35.79 -11.62 6.41
N ILE A 282 -36.19 -10.42 6.00
CA ILE A 282 -36.06 -9.19 6.78
C ILE A 282 -36.90 -9.34 8.08
N PRO A 283 -36.32 -9.18 9.28
CA PRO A 283 -37.06 -9.26 10.53
C PRO A 283 -38.09 -8.14 10.68
N ASP A 284 -39.09 -8.39 11.52
CA ASP A 284 -39.99 -7.36 12.03
C ASP A 284 -39.20 -6.37 12.91
N GLN A 285 -39.32 -5.06 12.64
CA GLN A 285 -38.50 -3.99 13.21
C GLN A 285 -38.77 -3.72 14.71
N SER A 286 -39.50 -4.59 15.41
CA SER A 286 -40.00 -4.37 16.77
C SER A 286 -39.09 -4.81 17.91
N GLU A 287 -37.92 -5.41 17.66
CA GLU A 287 -37.03 -5.86 18.74
C GLU A 287 -35.66 -5.19 18.70
N ILE A 288 -35.58 -4.02 19.35
CA ILE A 288 -34.29 -3.40 19.72
C ILE A 288 -34.35 -3.01 21.21
N ILE A 289 -33.65 -3.78 22.04
CA ILE A 289 -33.49 -3.58 23.49
C ILE A 289 -32.59 -2.36 23.76
N PRO A 290 -32.90 -1.48 24.74
CA PRO A 290 -32.06 -0.31 25.03
C PRO A 290 -30.96 -0.63 26.06
N PRO A 291 -29.74 -0.09 25.90
CA PRO A 291 -28.96 0.35 27.06
C PRO A 291 -28.59 1.83 27.05
N GLY A 292 -28.27 2.31 28.25
CA GLY A 292 -28.28 3.72 28.66
C GLY A 292 -27.19 4.64 28.10
N LYS A 293 -27.42 5.92 28.38
CA LYS A 293 -26.62 7.08 27.99
C LYS A 293 -25.12 6.89 28.20
N GLU A 294 -24.34 7.03 27.13
CA GLU A 294 -22.90 7.33 27.16
C GLU A 294 -22.49 8.21 25.96
N SER A 295 -21.23 8.66 25.96
CA SER A 295 -20.60 9.74 25.18
C SER A 295 -21.37 10.29 23.96
N SER A 296 -21.63 11.61 23.96
CA SER A 296 -22.14 12.35 22.80
C SER A 296 -21.07 12.72 21.78
N ARG A 297 -19.81 12.31 21.98
CA ARG A 297 -18.69 12.73 21.14
C ARG A 297 -17.78 11.59 20.72
N PRO A 298 -17.28 11.66 19.48
CA PRO A 298 -16.18 10.82 19.04
C PRO A 298 -14.94 10.97 19.93
N LEU A 299 -14.24 9.88 20.24
CA LEU A 299 -13.04 9.87 21.10
C LEU A 299 -11.79 9.50 20.29
N GLY A 300 -10.78 10.39 20.31
CA GLY A 300 -9.56 10.27 19.51
C GLY A 300 -9.31 11.51 18.63
N GLY A 301 -8.25 11.47 17.82
CA GLY A 301 -7.95 12.46 16.77
C GLY A 301 -8.51 12.01 15.42
N THR A 302 -7.72 12.13 14.34
CA THR A 302 -8.06 11.55 13.02
C THR A 302 -8.06 10.01 13.06
N LEU A 303 -7.45 9.40 14.10
CA LEU A 303 -7.72 8.03 14.56
C LEU A 303 -8.66 8.05 15.75
N GLY A 304 -9.79 7.36 15.65
CA GLY A 304 -10.74 7.30 16.74
C GLY A 304 -11.62 6.07 16.71
N TYR A 305 -12.56 6.08 17.65
CA TYR A 305 -13.60 5.09 17.76
C TYR A 305 -14.89 5.77 18.22
N CYS A 306 -16.02 5.28 17.69
CA CYS A 306 -17.36 5.72 18.02
C CYS A 306 -18.28 4.51 17.90
N GLY A 307 -19.09 4.32 18.93
CA GLY A 307 -19.94 3.14 19.04
C GLY A 307 -19.24 1.97 19.72
N TYR A 308 -20.05 1.05 20.25
CA TYR A 308 -19.59 -0.20 20.84
C TYR A 308 -20.69 -1.27 20.80
N HIS A 309 -20.30 -2.54 20.77
CA HIS A 309 -21.22 -3.66 21.02
C HIS A 309 -21.28 -4.00 22.51
N THR A 310 -22.46 -4.39 23.00
CA THR A 310 -22.56 -4.98 24.33
C THR A 310 -21.86 -6.34 24.36
N LEU A 311 -21.07 -6.60 25.40
CA LEU A 311 -20.38 -7.88 25.55
C LEU A 311 -21.31 -8.95 26.17
N PRO A 312 -21.29 -10.20 25.68
CA PRO A 312 -20.40 -10.71 24.64
C PRO A 312 -20.77 -10.23 23.23
N PHE A 313 -19.80 -9.71 22.48
CA PHE A 313 -19.99 -9.35 21.07
C PHE A 313 -19.86 -10.62 20.23
N VAL A 314 -21.01 -11.25 19.95
CA VAL A 314 -21.10 -12.46 19.15
C VAL A 314 -21.22 -12.06 17.68
N ILE A 315 -20.27 -12.53 16.85
CA ILE A 315 -20.30 -12.40 15.40
C ILE A 315 -20.38 -13.79 14.77
N LYS A 316 -21.31 -13.96 13.83
CA LYS A 316 -21.44 -15.19 13.06
C LYS A 316 -20.31 -15.25 12.04
N THR A 317 -19.59 -16.36 12.03
CA THR A 317 -18.51 -16.59 11.07
C THR A 317 -19.03 -17.24 9.79
N VAL A 318 -18.15 -17.45 8.82
CA VAL A 318 -18.46 -18.20 7.59
C VAL A 318 -18.50 -19.72 7.87
N PRO A 319 -19.11 -20.55 6.99
CA PRO A 319 -19.07 -22.00 7.14
C PRO A 319 -17.65 -22.56 7.22
N THR A 320 -17.47 -23.61 8.03
CA THR A 320 -16.14 -24.19 8.36
C THR A 320 -15.42 -24.83 7.17
N GLU A 321 -16.16 -25.19 6.14
CA GLU A 321 -15.68 -25.81 4.91
C GLU A 321 -15.16 -24.80 3.89
N TRP A 322 -15.35 -23.50 4.13
CA TRP A 322 -14.82 -22.45 3.26
C TRP A 322 -13.32 -22.29 3.46
N TRP A 323 -12.58 -22.11 2.36
CA TRP A 323 -11.14 -21.88 2.38
C TRP A 323 -10.73 -20.70 3.27
N SER A 324 -11.61 -19.71 3.40
CA SER A 324 -11.38 -18.47 4.13
C SER A 324 -11.63 -18.55 5.63
N TYR A 325 -12.23 -19.64 6.13
CA TYR A 325 -12.67 -19.77 7.52
C TYR A 325 -11.52 -19.53 8.50
N ASP A 326 -10.38 -20.20 8.29
CA ASP A 326 -9.23 -20.09 9.19
C ASP A 326 -8.63 -18.68 9.20
N THR A 327 -8.62 -18.00 8.05
CA THR A 327 -8.13 -16.61 7.94
C THR A 327 -9.03 -15.64 8.70
N ILE A 328 -10.35 -15.78 8.57
CA ILE A 328 -11.34 -14.95 9.30
C ILE A 328 -11.26 -15.21 10.81
N GLU A 329 -11.15 -16.48 11.23
CA GLU A 329 -11.00 -16.83 12.64
C GLU A 329 -9.67 -16.36 13.22
N ALA A 330 -8.58 -16.43 12.44
CA ALA A 330 -7.29 -15.88 12.84
C ALA A 330 -7.37 -14.37 13.06
N ALA A 331 -8.05 -13.62 12.19
CA ALA A 331 -8.27 -12.18 12.36
C ALA A 331 -9.04 -11.86 13.65
N ARG A 332 -10.14 -12.56 13.90
CA ARG A 332 -10.92 -12.43 15.15
C ARG A 332 -10.07 -12.73 16.39
N ASN A 333 -9.25 -13.78 16.32
CA ASN A 333 -8.36 -14.17 17.41
C ASN A 333 -7.24 -13.14 17.64
N THR A 334 -6.72 -12.50 16.58
CA THR A 334 -5.75 -11.40 16.68
C THR A 334 -6.33 -10.24 17.50
N TRP A 335 -7.56 -9.79 17.24
CA TRP A 335 -8.22 -8.77 18.08
C TRP A 335 -8.37 -9.21 19.55
N ASN A 336 -8.85 -10.45 19.76
CA ASN A 336 -9.07 -11.01 21.10
C ASN A 336 -7.82 -11.18 21.96
N ARG A 337 -6.64 -11.20 21.32
CA ARG A 337 -5.35 -11.27 21.98
C ARG A 337 -5.08 -10.02 22.83
N PHE A 338 -5.52 -8.85 22.36
CA PHE A 338 -5.33 -7.58 23.06
C PHE A 338 -6.47 -7.30 24.04
N MET A 339 -7.71 -7.57 23.63
CA MET A 339 -8.90 -7.54 24.50
C MET A 339 -9.93 -8.54 24.03
N ALA A 340 -10.45 -9.36 24.94
CA ALA A 340 -11.46 -10.36 24.63
C ALA A 340 -12.84 -9.71 24.40
N ILE A 341 -13.10 -9.25 23.18
CA ILE A 341 -14.35 -8.62 22.76
C ILE A 341 -15.20 -9.56 21.91
N TYR A 342 -14.60 -10.29 20.97
CA TYR A 342 -15.31 -11.15 20.05
C TYR A 342 -15.61 -12.54 20.61
N GLN A 343 -16.82 -13.01 20.40
CA GLN A 343 -17.21 -14.41 20.45
C GLN A 343 -17.70 -14.84 19.08
N LYS A 344 -17.58 -16.13 18.77
CA LYS A 344 -18.07 -16.68 17.50
C LYS A 344 -19.37 -17.44 17.69
N SER A 345 -20.22 -17.39 16.68
CA SER A 345 -21.30 -18.36 16.46
C SER A 345 -21.10 -19.05 15.10
N PRO A 346 -21.48 -20.34 14.97
CA PRO A 346 -21.41 -21.05 13.69
C PRO A 346 -22.27 -20.38 12.62
N SER A 347 -21.82 -20.45 11.37
CA SER A 347 -22.66 -20.06 10.25
C SER A 347 -23.93 -20.90 10.18
N ASP A 348 -25.07 -20.27 9.94
CA ASP A 348 -26.31 -20.95 9.55
C ASP A 348 -26.52 -20.92 8.02
N GLY A 349 -25.47 -20.55 7.28
CA GLY A 349 -25.48 -20.45 5.82
C GLY A 349 -26.20 -19.22 5.28
N LYS A 350 -26.66 -18.30 6.14
CA LYS A 350 -27.48 -17.17 5.68
C LYS A 350 -26.94 -15.76 5.98
N PHE A 351 -27.45 -14.70 5.34
CA PHE A 351 -27.08 -13.30 5.66
C PHE A 351 -28.20 -12.30 5.37
N GLY A 352 -28.04 -11.05 5.82
CA GLY A 352 -28.92 -9.92 5.51
C GLY A 352 -29.18 -9.06 6.75
N HIS A 353 -29.93 -7.97 6.61
CA HIS A 353 -30.35 -7.13 7.75
C HIS A 353 -31.24 -7.95 8.68
N ASN A 354 -30.67 -8.54 9.73
CA ASN A 354 -31.32 -9.59 10.51
C ASN A 354 -31.13 -9.49 12.03
N ASN A 355 -30.63 -8.35 12.53
CA ASN A 355 -30.27 -8.13 13.93
C ASN A 355 -29.20 -9.10 14.45
N ARG A 356 -28.34 -9.62 13.58
CA ARG A 356 -27.16 -10.41 13.97
C ARG A 356 -25.94 -9.80 13.34
N ASN A 357 -24.82 -9.86 14.07
CA ASN A 357 -23.56 -9.47 13.50
C ASN A 357 -22.98 -10.61 12.69
N GLU A 358 -22.62 -10.39 11.43
CA GLU A 358 -22.24 -11.47 10.53
C GLU A 358 -21.02 -11.15 9.66
N VAL A 359 -20.18 -12.15 9.44
CA VAL A 359 -19.29 -12.17 8.27
C VAL A 359 -20.07 -12.85 7.15
N CYS A 360 -20.69 -12.05 6.27
CA CYS A 360 -21.54 -12.51 5.17
C CYS A 360 -20.74 -13.14 4.02
N GLY A 361 -19.42 -12.94 3.98
CA GLY A 361 -18.58 -13.48 2.92
C GLY A 361 -18.73 -12.73 1.59
N TRP A 362 -18.80 -13.47 0.48
CA TRP A 362 -18.79 -12.91 -0.88
C TRP A 362 -20.19 -12.63 -1.41
N VAL A 363 -20.62 -11.37 -1.37
CA VAL A 363 -21.99 -10.98 -1.76
C VAL A 363 -22.01 -10.48 -3.20
N LYS A 364 -22.80 -11.13 -4.07
CA LYS A 364 -22.90 -10.78 -5.49
C LYS A 364 -23.57 -9.42 -5.68
N GLU A 365 -23.17 -8.70 -6.72
CA GLU A 365 -23.76 -7.40 -7.10
C GLU A 365 -25.29 -7.45 -7.19
N ALA A 366 -25.85 -8.51 -7.80
CA ALA A 366 -27.30 -8.67 -7.91
C ALA A 366 -27.99 -8.82 -6.55
N ASP A 367 -27.34 -9.46 -5.57
CA ASP A 367 -27.87 -9.59 -4.22
C ASP A 367 -27.73 -8.28 -3.44
N LEU A 368 -26.63 -7.54 -3.61
CA LEU A 368 -26.52 -6.19 -3.02
C LEU A 368 -27.60 -5.24 -3.56
N GLN A 369 -27.82 -5.21 -4.86
CA GLN A 369 -28.83 -4.34 -5.48
C GLN A 369 -30.24 -4.73 -5.02
N ARG A 370 -30.50 -6.02 -4.86
CA ARG A 370 -31.81 -6.53 -4.44
C ARG A 370 -32.07 -6.32 -2.95
N ILE A 371 -31.09 -6.59 -2.09
CA ILE A 371 -31.20 -6.54 -0.63
C ILE A 371 -31.00 -5.12 -0.13
N TYR A 372 -29.94 -4.44 -0.57
CA TYR A 372 -29.53 -3.14 -0.05
C TYR A 372 -29.83 -1.98 -1.02
N GLY A 373 -30.18 -2.25 -2.27
CA GLY A 373 -30.49 -1.19 -3.25
C GLY A 373 -29.25 -0.47 -3.78
N VAL A 374 -28.07 -1.06 -3.64
CA VAL A 374 -26.80 -0.44 -4.03
C VAL A 374 -25.85 -1.44 -4.69
N GLY A 375 -24.93 -0.94 -5.51
CA GLY A 375 -23.84 -1.71 -6.09
C GLY A 375 -22.48 -1.51 -5.42
N TRP A 376 -21.51 -2.38 -5.74
CA TRP A 376 -20.16 -2.37 -5.18
C TRP A 376 -19.28 -1.20 -5.62
N ASN A 377 -19.47 -0.66 -6.83
CA ASN A 377 -18.60 0.35 -7.46
C ASN A 377 -17.08 0.04 -7.43
N GLY A 378 -16.70 -1.24 -7.39
CA GLY A 378 -15.30 -1.65 -7.38
C GLY A 378 -14.60 -1.63 -6.02
N TYR A 379 -15.31 -1.45 -4.91
CA TYR A 379 -14.74 -1.64 -3.57
C TYR A 379 -14.49 -3.13 -3.31
N ILE A 380 -13.47 -3.47 -2.52
CA ILE A 380 -13.06 -4.86 -2.30
C ILE A 380 -13.77 -5.47 -1.08
N GLY A 381 -14.10 -4.67 -0.08
CA GLY A 381 -14.90 -5.07 1.06
C GLY A 381 -15.58 -3.86 1.69
N TRP A 382 -16.50 -4.13 2.61
CA TRP A 382 -16.99 -3.11 3.53
C TRP A 382 -17.53 -3.77 4.81
N ALA A 383 -17.62 -2.96 5.86
CA ALA A 383 -18.45 -3.20 7.01
C ALA A 383 -19.55 -2.16 7.08
N HIS A 384 -20.73 -2.57 7.56
CA HIS A 384 -21.77 -1.63 7.94
C HIS A 384 -22.30 -1.94 9.33
N HIS A 385 -22.87 -0.94 10.00
CA HIS A 385 -23.42 -1.08 11.34
C HIS A 385 -24.58 -0.13 11.57
N TRP A 386 -25.48 -0.53 12.47
CA TRP A 386 -26.69 0.21 12.80
C TRP A 386 -26.63 0.80 14.21
N TRP A 387 -27.18 2.00 14.42
CA TRP A 387 -27.31 2.62 15.75
C TRP A 387 -28.55 3.52 15.84
N ARG A 388 -28.83 4.02 17.05
CA ARG A 388 -29.90 5.01 17.27
C ARG A 388 -29.38 6.45 17.24
N SER A 389 -30.03 7.31 16.45
CA SER A 389 -29.58 8.69 16.14
C SER A 389 -29.32 9.58 17.37
N GLY A 390 -30.04 9.34 18.49
CA GLY A 390 -29.86 10.05 19.76
C GLY A 390 -28.54 9.77 20.51
N SER A 391 -27.73 8.82 20.05
CA SER A 391 -26.42 8.48 20.62
C SER A 391 -25.46 8.01 19.52
N PRO A 392 -24.85 8.93 18.75
CA PRO A 392 -24.01 8.57 17.60
C PRO A 392 -22.83 7.66 17.96
N CYS A 393 -22.29 7.77 19.18
CA CYS A 393 -21.27 6.85 19.72
C CYS A 393 -21.82 5.88 20.77
N GLY A 394 -23.11 5.54 20.65
CA GLY A 394 -23.83 4.63 21.55
C GLY A 394 -23.67 3.16 21.20
N VAL A 395 -24.68 2.37 21.55
CA VAL A 395 -24.68 0.93 21.27
C VAL A 395 -24.88 0.70 19.77
N LEU A 396 -23.98 -0.07 19.18
CA LEU A 396 -24.13 -0.66 17.85
C LEU A 396 -25.10 -1.84 17.96
N LEU A 397 -26.10 -1.87 17.10
CA LEU A 397 -27.20 -2.82 17.13
C LEU A 397 -26.89 -4.08 16.34
N GLU A 398 -26.21 -3.90 15.21
CA GLU A 398 -25.87 -4.92 14.23
C GLU A 398 -24.63 -4.46 13.47
N SER A 399 -23.83 -5.41 12.99
CA SER A 399 -22.63 -5.16 12.21
C SER A 399 -22.31 -6.31 11.28
N ASP A 400 -22.24 -6.01 9.98
CA ASP A 400 -21.97 -7.00 8.94
C ASP A 400 -20.71 -6.68 8.17
N ILE A 401 -20.00 -7.73 7.77
CA ILE A 401 -18.80 -7.68 6.92
C ILE A 401 -19.06 -8.45 5.65
N MET A 402 -18.73 -7.87 4.50
CA MET A 402 -18.82 -8.58 3.21
C MET A 402 -17.73 -8.15 2.23
N PHE A 403 -17.46 -9.04 1.28
CA PHE A 403 -16.38 -8.97 0.31
C PHE A 403 -16.93 -8.99 -1.11
N ASN A 404 -16.28 -8.26 -2.02
CA ASN A 404 -16.71 -8.17 -3.40
C ASN A 404 -16.22 -9.38 -4.22
N PRO A 405 -17.12 -10.22 -4.76
CA PRO A 405 -16.76 -11.37 -5.56
C PRO A 405 -16.22 -11.03 -6.95
N ALA A 406 -16.23 -9.78 -7.39
CA ALA A 406 -15.66 -9.41 -8.69
C ALA A 406 -14.13 -9.51 -8.75
N TYR A 407 -13.48 -9.55 -7.58
CA TYR A 407 -12.03 -9.72 -7.44
C TYR A 407 -11.65 -11.18 -7.28
N GLU A 408 -10.42 -11.54 -7.64
CA GLU A 408 -9.81 -12.81 -7.21
C GLU A 408 -9.29 -12.66 -5.77
N TRP A 409 -9.41 -13.73 -4.97
CA TRP A 409 -9.11 -13.67 -3.53
C TRP A 409 -8.17 -14.79 -3.13
N THR A 410 -7.30 -14.53 -2.16
CA THR A 410 -6.36 -15.50 -1.63
C THR A 410 -6.16 -15.34 -0.13
N ASP A 411 -5.77 -16.43 0.54
CA ASP A 411 -5.13 -16.42 1.87
C ASP A 411 -3.60 -16.59 1.77
N ASN A 412 -3.10 -16.85 0.56
CA ASN A 412 -1.69 -16.98 0.27
C ASN A 412 -1.13 -15.61 -0.08
N GLU A 413 -0.37 -15.10 0.86
CA GLU A 413 0.36 -13.86 0.71
C GLU A 413 1.21 -13.82 -0.58
N GLU A 414 1.79 -14.95 -1.02
CA GLU A 414 2.69 -15.05 -2.19
C GLU A 414 1.94 -14.89 -3.51
N ALA A 415 0.67 -15.26 -3.52
CA ALA A 415 -0.17 -15.10 -4.69
C ALA A 415 -0.62 -13.64 -4.90
N ALA A 416 -0.71 -12.84 -3.82
CA ALA A 416 -1.24 -11.47 -3.86
C ALA A 416 -0.18 -10.38 -4.07
N TRP A 417 1.11 -10.61 -3.79
CA TRP A 417 2.09 -9.51 -3.82
C TRP A 417 2.60 -9.12 -5.18
N GLY A 418 2.64 -7.81 -5.39
CA GLY A 418 2.88 -7.21 -6.71
C GLY A 418 1.86 -7.68 -7.75
N ASN A 419 0.78 -8.34 -7.32
CA ASN A 419 -0.25 -8.89 -8.18
C ASN A 419 -1.52 -8.07 -8.03
N ASP A 420 -1.71 -7.18 -8.98
CA ASP A 420 -2.83 -6.26 -9.08
C ASP A 420 -4.19 -6.95 -9.33
N ASP A 421 -4.18 -8.25 -9.64
CA ASP A 421 -5.40 -9.02 -9.95
C ASP A 421 -5.97 -9.79 -8.75
N VAL A 422 -5.19 -9.98 -7.69
CA VAL A 422 -5.53 -10.87 -6.56
C VAL A 422 -5.48 -10.10 -5.24
N VAL A 423 -6.55 -10.19 -4.46
CA VAL A 423 -6.69 -9.54 -3.15
C VAL A 423 -6.39 -10.53 -2.03
N LEU A 424 -5.48 -10.17 -1.13
CA LEU A 424 -5.26 -10.94 0.08
C LEU A 424 -6.40 -10.69 1.07
N LEU A 425 -7.04 -11.76 1.55
CA LEU A 425 -8.20 -11.66 2.44
C LEU A 425 -7.87 -11.09 3.83
N ARG A 426 -6.74 -11.48 4.42
CA ARG A 426 -6.42 -11.18 5.83
C ARG A 426 -6.46 -9.67 6.16
N PRO A 427 -5.80 -8.78 5.41
CA PRO A 427 -5.85 -7.35 5.65
C PRO A 427 -7.27 -6.78 5.60
N ILE A 428 -8.09 -7.26 4.65
CA ILE A 428 -9.46 -6.78 4.48
C ILE A 428 -10.31 -7.20 5.68
N VAL A 429 -10.27 -8.47 6.10
CA VAL A 429 -11.06 -8.89 7.27
C VAL A 429 -10.59 -8.22 8.57
N MET A 430 -9.28 -7.95 8.73
CA MET A 430 -8.77 -7.19 9.88
C MET A 430 -9.32 -5.76 9.91
N HIS A 431 -9.32 -5.10 8.75
CA HIS A 431 -9.89 -3.77 8.53
C HIS A 431 -11.39 -3.74 8.85
N GLU A 432 -12.18 -4.60 8.21
CA GLU A 432 -13.63 -4.59 8.38
C GLU A 432 -14.05 -4.97 9.81
N MET A 433 -13.32 -5.89 10.45
CA MET A 433 -13.53 -6.18 11.87
C MET A 433 -13.31 -4.93 12.74
N ALA A 434 -12.32 -4.09 12.44
CA ALA A 434 -12.10 -2.83 13.15
C ALA A 434 -13.39 -2.00 13.23
N HIS A 435 -14.06 -1.84 12.09
CA HIS A 435 -15.31 -1.09 11.99
C HIS A 435 -16.43 -1.69 12.82
N THR A 436 -16.55 -3.02 12.88
CA THR A 436 -17.63 -3.66 13.62
C THR A 436 -17.61 -3.37 15.12
N TRP A 437 -16.45 -3.22 15.76
CA TRP A 437 -16.40 -2.90 17.20
C TRP A 437 -16.49 -1.41 17.51
N GLY A 438 -16.53 -0.56 16.48
CA GLY A 438 -16.65 0.89 16.57
C GLY A 438 -15.39 1.67 16.19
N MET A 439 -14.37 1.03 15.59
CA MET A 439 -13.26 1.81 15.03
C MET A 439 -13.76 2.56 13.81
N GLN A 440 -13.71 3.88 13.87
CA GLN A 440 -14.19 4.75 12.81
C GLN A 440 -13.26 5.95 12.77
N ARG A 441 -12.78 6.34 11.59
CA ARG A 441 -11.73 7.36 11.49
C ARG A 441 -12.02 8.42 10.46
N GLY A 442 -12.00 9.68 10.91
CA GLY A 442 -11.70 10.90 10.14
C GLY A 442 -12.73 12.02 10.37
N SER A 443 -12.27 13.28 10.31
CA SER A 443 -12.85 14.51 10.88
C SER A 443 -14.37 14.58 11.04
N ALA A 444 -14.82 14.89 12.26
CA ALA A 444 -16.23 15.01 12.62
C ALA A 444 -17.01 15.91 11.63
N GLY A 445 -17.93 15.32 10.87
CA GLY A 445 -19.04 16.05 10.28
C GLY A 445 -20.35 15.73 10.98
N ASN A 446 -21.46 16.21 10.41
CA ASN A 446 -22.77 16.26 11.08
C ASN A 446 -23.34 14.90 11.53
N TRP A 447 -22.81 13.78 11.03
CA TRP A 447 -23.40 12.45 11.23
C TRP A 447 -22.42 11.36 11.74
N GLY A 448 -21.12 11.63 11.89
CA GLY A 448 -20.13 10.62 12.28
C GLY A 448 -18.70 10.89 11.77
N TYR A 449 -17.82 9.90 11.94
CA TYR A 449 -16.43 9.88 11.45
C TYR A 449 -16.35 9.45 9.96
N TYR A 450 -15.38 9.96 9.20
CA TYR A 450 -15.25 9.75 7.74
C TYR A 450 -13.89 9.20 7.33
N GLU A 451 -13.87 8.01 6.72
CA GLU A 451 -12.64 7.35 6.29
C GLU A 451 -11.88 8.15 5.24
N THR A 452 -10.59 8.37 5.49
CA THR A 452 -9.67 8.99 4.52
C THR A 452 -8.57 8.03 4.07
N TYR A 453 -8.44 6.89 4.76
CA TYR A 453 -7.56 5.74 4.51
C TYR A 453 -6.04 6.00 4.40
N ASP A 454 -5.60 7.22 4.15
CA ASP A 454 -4.19 7.60 4.01
C ASP A 454 -3.74 8.41 5.26
N TYR A 455 -3.60 7.70 6.39
CA TYR A 455 -3.22 8.26 7.69
C TYR A 455 -1.71 8.45 7.88
N ASP A 456 -1.34 9.15 8.97
CA ASP A 456 0.05 9.36 9.41
C ASP A 456 0.49 8.38 10.52
N GLN A 457 -0.32 7.35 10.79
CA GLN A 457 -0.02 6.31 11.76
C GLN A 457 -0.39 4.94 11.23
N LEU A 458 0.44 3.94 11.54
CA LEU A 458 0.14 2.54 11.25
C LEU A 458 -1.15 2.14 11.96
N THR A 459 -2.02 1.47 11.22
CA THR A 459 -3.37 1.11 11.64
C THR A 459 -3.93 0.11 10.66
N VAL A 460 -4.78 -0.80 11.13
CA VAL A 460 -5.40 -1.78 10.23
C VAL A 460 -6.40 -1.20 9.23
N VAL A 461 -6.68 0.10 9.34
CA VAL A 461 -7.74 0.77 8.58
C VAL A 461 -7.27 1.59 7.38
N HIS A 462 -6.07 1.33 6.84
CA HIS A 462 -5.49 2.05 5.70
C HIS A 462 -6.23 1.82 4.34
N SER A 463 -5.63 2.25 3.21
CA SER A 463 -5.95 1.85 1.80
C SER A 463 -5.22 0.54 1.44
N TYR A 464 -5.76 -0.30 0.53
CA TYR A 464 -5.14 -1.61 0.25
C TYR A 464 -4.01 -1.38 -0.74
N TYR A 465 -2.80 -1.71 -0.30
CA TYR A 465 -1.58 -1.61 -1.10
C TYR A 465 -1.26 -2.97 -1.69
N HIS A 466 -0.62 -3.05 -2.85
CA HIS A 466 -0.06 -4.30 -3.42
C HIS A 466 1.47 -4.36 -3.29
N ASP A 467 2.10 -3.32 -2.73
CA ASP A 467 3.54 -3.11 -2.67
C ASP A 467 4.15 -2.83 -1.27
N ILE A 468 3.39 -2.83 -0.17
CA ILE A 468 3.86 -2.69 1.23
C ILE A 468 4.01 -4.06 1.89
N ILE A 469 5.07 -4.43 2.63
CA ILE A 469 5.13 -5.75 3.29
C ILE A 469 4.60 -5.67 4.74
N GLU A 470 3.53 -6.39 5.07
CA GLU A 470 3.00 -6.56 6.44
C GLU A 470 3.16 -8.03 6.90
N ASP A 471 4.38 -8.38 7.31
CA ASP A 471 4.71 -9.72 7.79
C ASP A 471 4.40 -9.93 9.28
N GLY A 472 4.07 -8.86 9.99
CA GLY A 472 3.73 -8.94 11.41
C GLY A 472 2.37 -9.53 11.72
N ARG A 473 1.45 -9.51 10.75
CA ARG A 473 0.13 -10.14 10.83
C ARG A 473 -0.61 -9.71 12.11
N GLY A 474 -0.46 -8.46 12.52
CA GLY A 474 -0.90 -7.96 13.82
C GLY A 474 -2.02 -6.91 13.73
N ILE A 475 -2.26 -6.23 14.85
CA ILE A 475 -2.82 -4.88 14.84
C ILE A 475 -1.72 -3.94 15.33
N HIS A 476 -1.81 -2.66 14.97
CA HIS A 476 -0.81 -1.67 15.37
C HIS A 476 -1.13 -1.06 16.74
N VAL A 477 -0.16 -0.29 17.27
CA VAL A 477 -0.29 0.40 18.56
C VAL A 477 -1.56 1.26 18.61
N ALA A 478 -1.87 1.89 17.48
CA ALA A 478 -2.99 2.77 17.27
C ALA A 478 -4.34 2.05 17.45
N ASP A 479 -4.45 0.87 16.84
CA ASP A 479 -5.64 0.02 16.90
C ASP A 479 -5.85 -0.53 18.33
N ALA A 480 -4.78 -1.07 18.92
CA ALA A 480 -4.81 -1.61 20.28
C ALA A 480 -5.14 -0.52 21.32
N TYR A 481 -4.61 0.67 21.13
CA TYR A 481 -4.91 1.83 21.98
C TYR A 481 -6.41 2.15 21.92
N CYS A 482 -6.96 2.34 20.71
CA CYS A 482 -8.37 2.67 20.51
C CYS A 482 -9.30 1.59 21.09
N LEU A 483 -9.02 0.31 20.80
CA LEU A 483 -9.76 -0.82 21.36
C LEU A 483 -9.79 -0.78 22.89
N ARG A 484 -8.64 -0.55 23.53
CA ARG A 484 -8.53 -0.43 24.99
C ARG A 484 -9.37 0.69 25.55
N ARG A 485 -9.33 1.88 24.98
CA ARG A 485 -10.10 3.00 25.54
C ARG A 485 -11.60 2.81 25.32
N ASN A 486 -12.00 2.09 24.27
CA ASN A 486 -13.41 1.77 24.03
C ASN A 486 -13.94 0.71 25.02
N TYR A 487 -13.17 -0.34 25.31
CA TYR A 487 -13.66 -1.52 26.04
C TYR A 487 -13.08 -1.73 27.45
N GLN A 488 -12.11 -0.95 27.93
CA GLN A 488 -11.47 -1.16 29.25
C GLN A 488 -12.43 -1.03 30.45
N SER A 489 -13.57 -0.38 30.29
CA SER A 489 -14.64 -0.35 31.31
C SER A 489 -15.55 -1.58 31.29
N ARG A 490 -15.47 -2.41 30.24
CA ARG A 490 -16.38 -3.53 29.94
C ARG A 490 -15.70 -4.89 29.99
N THR A 491 -14.41 -4.97 29.71
CA THR A 491 -13.60 -6.19 29.80
C THR A 491 -12.15 -5.87 30.15
N ASN A 492 -11.43 -6.87 30.65
CA ASN A 492 -10.05 -6.70 31.08
C ASN A 492 -9.11 -6.56 29.89
N ILE A 493 -8.15 -5.63 30.01
CA ILE A 493 -7.00 -5.54 29.12
C ILE A 493 -6.10 -6.77 29.33
N LYS A 494 -5.64 -7.38 28.24
CA LYS A 494 -4.71 -8.52 28.31
C LYS A 494 -3.28 -8.01 28.53
N ASN A 495 -2.54 -8.66 29.43
CA ASN A 495 -1.15 -8.33 29.76
C ASN A 495 -0.15 -8.97 28.79
N THR A 496 -0.44 -8.88 27.49
CA THR A 496 0.43 -9.39 26.43
C THR A 496 1.61 -8.44 26.26
N VAL A 497 2.83 -8.98 26.30
CA VAL A 497 4.05 -8.29 25.85
C VAL A 497 4.18 -8.53 24.36
N ASP A 498 4.12 -7.45 23.59
CA ASP A 498 4.08 -7.50 22.13
C ASP A 498 4.86 -6.30 21.55
N VAL A 499 5.99 -6.58 20.92
CA VAL A 499 6.80 -5.62 20.17
C VAL A 499 6.84 -6.02 18.69
N GLY A 500 6.55 -5.06 17.81
CA GLY A 500 6.57 -5.28 16.37
C GLY A 500 7.73 -4.54 15.70
N VAL A 501 8.19 -5.06 14.57
CA VAL A 501 9.09 -4.34 13.65
C VAL A 501 8.49 -4.38 12.26
N GLU A 502 8.39 -3.21 11.63
CA GLU A 502 7.82 -3.07 10.28
C GLU A 502 8.83 -2.44 9.32
N SER A 503 8.88 -2.98 8.11
CA SER A 503 9.68 -2.49 6.98
C SER A 503 8.98 -1.38 6.20
N TYR A 504 8.05 -0.67 6.84
CA TYR A 504 7.29 0.42 6.26
C TYR A 504 6.84 1.41 7.35
N TYR A 505 6.29 2.54 6.93
CA TYR A 505 5.83 3.59 7.84
C TYR A 505 4.62 4.33 7.25
N ALA A 506 3.81 4.94 8.12
CA ALA A 506 2.74 5.84 7.70
C ALA A 506 3.21 7.31 7.65
N GLY A 507 2.73 8.04 6.64
CA GLY A 507 2.93 9.47 6.47
C GLY A 507 2.24 9.96 5.20
N ASN A 508 0.92 10.19 5.29
CA ASN A 508 -0.05 10.30 4.20
C ASN A 508 -0.18 8.99 3.40
N GLY A 509 -0.63 7.94 4.08
CA GLY A 509 -0.64 6.59 3.55
C GLY A 509 0.62 5.81 3.91
N LEU A 510 0.67 4.56 3.48
CA LEU A 510 1.76 3.65 3.79
C LEU A 510 2.89 3.77 2.77
N LYS A 511 4.13 3.68 3.26
CA LYS A 511 5.35 3.85 2.47
C LYS A 511 6.41 2.86 2.93
N ASN A 512 7.06 2.19 1.98
CA ASN A 512 8.14 1.26 2.27
C ASN A 512 9.34 1.95 2.93
N ALA A 513 10.00 1.24 3.85
CA ALA A 513 11.36 1.51 4.27
C ALA A 513 12.31 1.27 3.09
N THR A 514 13.44 1.99 3.06
CA THR A 514 14.35 1.96 1.92
C THR A 514 15.81 1.86 2.34
N ALA A 515 16.61 1.22 1.50
CA ALA A 515 18.06 1.34 1.57
C ALA A 515 18.51 2.52 0.71
N ASN A 516 19.61 3.17 1.09
CA ASN A 516 20.16 4.31 0.34
C ASN A 516 20.67 3.95 -1.06
N GLN A 517 20.94 2.67 -1.33
CA GLN A 517 21.38 2.16 -2.63
C GLN A 517 20.76 0.78 -2.86
N SER A 518 20.75 0.34 -4.13
CA SER A 518 20.31 -0.99 -4.54
C SER A 518 21.46 -1.97 -4.78
N SER A 519 22.72 -1.52 -4.66
CA SER A 519 23.92 -2.33 -4.91
C SER A 519 25.05 -1.92 -3.97
N TYR A 520 25.73 -2.92 -3.41
CA TYR A 520 26.84 -2.73 -2.47
C TYR A 520 27.96 -3.73 -2.75
N TYR A 521 29.12 -3.46 -2.17
CA TYR A 521 30.22 -4.40 -1.99
C TYR A 521 30.38 -4.78 -0.50
N PRO A 522 30.94 -5.96 -0.16
CA PRO A 522 31.27 -6.32 1.23
C PRO A 522 32.11 -5.24 1.89
N GLY A 523 31.68 -4.70 3.04
CA GLY A 523 32.34 -3.59 3.73
C GLY A 523 31.91 -2.19 3.28
N ASP A 524 30.94 -2.03 2.38
CA ASP A 524 30.35 -0.72 2.07
C ASP A 524 29.45 -0.22 3.21
N ALA A 525 29.36 1.10 3.37
CA ALA A 525 28.39 1.71 4.27
C ALA A 525 26.96 1.58 3.73
N ILE A 526 26.03 1.20 4.61
CA ILE A 526 24.60 1.09 4.30
C ILE A 526 23.78 1.96 5.24
N SER A 527 22.82 2.70 4.67
CA SER A 527 21.82 3.47 5.40
C SER A 527 20.44 2.92 5.08
N LEU A 528 19.77 2.40 6.09
CA LEU A 528 18.38 1.97 6.06
C LEU A 528 17.51 3.09 6.62
N ARG A 529 16.42 3.40 5.93
CA ARG A 529 15.57 4.56 6.20
C ARG A 529 14.17 4.15 6.59
N ASN A 530 13.58 4.88 7.54
CA ASN A 530 12.16 4.82 7.90
C ASN A 530 11.67 3.45 8.41
N ILE A 531 12.48 2.78 9.23
CA ILE A 531 12.10 1.54 9.91
C ILE A 531 11.14 1.89 11.04
N THR A 532 10.04 1.15 11.17
CA THR A 532 9.11 1.30 12.29
C THR A 532 9.35 0.20 13.33
N VAL A 533 9.35 0.56 14.60
CA VAL A 533 9.24 -0.38 15.74
C VAL A 533 8.13 0.06 16.65
N GLU A 534 7.34 -0.89 17.13
CA GLU A 534 6.17 -0.68 17.98
C GLU A 534 6.26 -1.51 19.26
N ASN A 535 5.75 -0.97 20.37
CA ASN A 535 5.32 -1.79 21.51
C ASN A 535 3.81 -1.67 21.62
N ILE A 536 3.11 -2.67 21.10
CA ILE A 536 1.65 -2.76 21.04
C ILE A 536 1.09 -3.18 22.42
N GLY A 537 1.93 -3.81 23.24
CA GLY A 537 1.60 -4.26 24.59
C GLY A 537 1.14 -3.15 25.53
N PHE A 538 0.36 -3.54 26.54
CA PHE A 538 -0.11 -2.63 27.60
C PHE A 538 0.93 -2.40 28.71
N LEU A 539 2.08 -3.08 28.63
CA LEU A 539 3.20 -2.97 29.57
C LEU A 539 4.47 -2.54 28.83
N PRO A 540 5.39 -1.80 29.49
CA PRO A 540 6.70 -1.54 28.92
C PRO A 540 7.46 -2.85 28.66
N ALA A 541 8.20 -2.89 27.55
CA ALA A 541 9.06 -4.01 27.20
C ALA A 541 10.51 -3.68 27.60
N SER A 542 11.20 -4.62 28.24
CA SER A 542 12.57 -4.42 28.74
C SER A 542 13.61 -5.08 27.83
N ASN A 543 14.79 -4.45 27.70
CA ASN A 543 15.94 -4.92 26.92
C ASN A 543 15.51 -5.40 25.52
N VAL A 544 14.81 -4.51 24.81
CA VAL A 544 14.34 -4.73 23.44
C VAL A 544 15.51 -4.57 22.49
N ARG A 545 15.69 -5.47 21.53
CA ARG A 545 16.77 -5.45 20.56
C ARG A 545 16.23 -5.62 19.16
N ILE A 546 16.71 -4.78 18.24
CA ILE A 546 16.52 -4.96 16.80
C ILE A 546 17.86 -5.35 16.17
N ARG A 547 17.82 -6.37 15.31
CA ARG A 547 18.96 -6.86 14.53
C ARG A 547 18.59 -6.86 13.07
N VAL A 548 19.55 -6.50 12.21
CA VAL A 548 19.39 -6.44 10.76
C VAL A 548 20.16 -7.58 10.12
N PHE A 549 19.61 -8.20 9.08
CA PHE A 549 20.18 -9.36 8.39
C PHE A 549 20.11 -9.18 6.87
N LEU A 550 21.07 -9.75 6.15
CA LEU A 550 20.98 -10.00 4.71
C LEU A 550 20.67 -11.48 4.50
N SER A 551 19.51 -11.77 3.92
CA SER A 551 19.04 -13.14 3.65
C SER A 551 18.84 -13.39 2.17
N THR A 552 18.98 -14.63 1.72
CA THR A 552 18.71 -15.03 0.32
C THR A 552 17.23 -15.27 0.04
N ASP A 553 16.40 -15.33 1.09
CA ASP A 553 14.96 -15.46 1.01
C ASP A 553 14.28 -14.54 2.05
N ARG A 554 12.95 -14.58 2.13
CA ARG A 554 12.19 -13.77 3.09
C ARG A 554 12.03 -14.38 4.47
N ASN A 555 12.48 -15.61 4.68
CA ASN A 555 12.45 -16.24 5.98
C ASN A 555 13.69 -15.83 6.79
N ILE A 556 13.59 -14.67 7.43
CA ILE A 556 14.70 -14.09 8.18
C ILE A 556 14.94 -14.88 9.48
N THR A 557 16.16 -15.35 9.64
CA THR A 557 16.63 -16.14 10.77
C THR A 557 17.92 -15.57 11.35
N GLY A 558 18.32 -16.10 12.52
CA GLY A 558 19.60 -15.74 13.12
C GLY A 558 20.83 -16.31 12.39
N ASP A 559 20.62 -17.20 11.42
CA ASP A 559 21.70 -17.83 10.64
C ASP A 559 22.07 -17.00 9.39
N ASP A 560 21.28 -15.99 9.06
CA ASP A 560 21.55 -15.03 7.97
C ASP A 560 22.71 -14.08 8.30
N TYR A 561 23.20 -13.35 7.30
CA TYR A 561 24.33 -12.44 7.46
C TYR A 561 23.93 -11.18 8.24
N GLN A 562 24.21 -11.14 9.53
CA GLN A 562 23.87 -10.01 10.38
C GLN A 562 24.66 -8.74 10.00
N VAL A 563 23.95 -7.62 9.82
CA VAL A 563 24.52 -6.30 9.49
C VAL A 563 24.78 -5.53 10.77
N GLY A 564 26.06 -5.39 11.14
CA GLY A 564 26.45 -4.86 12.45
C GLY A 564 26.05 -5.80 13.59
N SER A 565 25.89 -5.26 14.80
CA SER A 565 25.40 -6.03 15.95
C SER A 565 23.89 -5.87 16.16
N TYR A 566 23.47 -5.10 17.16
CA TYR A 566 22.07 -4.85 17.48
C TYR A 566 21.88 -3.43 17.98
N TRP A 567 20.72 -2.84 17.71
CA TRP A 567 20.28 -1.59 18.35
C TRP A 567 19.28 -1.93 19.45
N ASN A 568 19.24 -1.17 20.54
CA ASN A 568 18.44 -1.55 21.69
C ASN A 568 17.69 -0.42 22.39
N TRP A 569 16.64 -0.81 23.09
CA TRP A 569 16.03 -0.02 24.16
C TRP A 569 16.18 -0.78 25.47
N ASP A 570 16.75 -0.15 26.49
CA ASP A 570 16.73 -0.74 27.85
C ASP A 570 15.30 -0.92 28.34
N THR A 571 14.44 0.04 28.00
CA THR A 571 12.99 -0.06 28.16
C THR A 571 12.32 0.68 27.01
N LEU A 572 11.46 -0.03 26.27
CA LEU A 572 10.54 0.55 25.30
C LEU A 572 9.19 0.76 26.00
N ALA A 573 8.70 1.99 26.05
CA ALA A 573 7.44 2.32 26.72
C ALA A 573 6.28 1.50 26.14
N ARG A 574 5.22 1.29 26.91
CA ARG A 574 3.97 0.69 26.41
C ARG A 574 3.30 1.57 25.37
N GLU A 575 2.52 0.98 24.46
CA GLU A 575 1.67 1.67 23.49
C GLU A 575 2.39 2.82 22.77
N THR A 576 3.51 2.48 22.16
CA THR A 576 4.40 3.46 21.58
C THR A 576 5.00 2.98 20.28
N ARG A 577 5.40 3.92 19.43
CA ARG A 577 5.95 3.67 18.10
C ARG A 577 7.11 4.60 17.81
N SER A 578 8.22 4.05 17.33
CA SER A 578 9.38 4.78 16.82
C SER A 578 9.53 4.57 15.31
N VAL A 579 9.87 5.65 14.59
CA VAL A 579 10.32 5.58 13.19
C VAL A 579 11.72 6.18 13.09
N PHE A 580 12.66 5.42 12.53
CA PHE A 580 14.06 5.79 12.55
C PHE A 580 14.87 5.21 11.40
N ASP A 581 16.06 5.75 11.22
CA ASP A 581 17.06 5.26 10.28
C ASP A 581 18.13 4.45 11.01
N ILE A 582 18.65 3.41 10.35
CA ILE A 582 19.81 2.63 10.82
C ILE A 582 20.98 2.87 9.85
N ASN A 583 22.16 3.13 10.39
CA ASN A 583 23.40 3.24 9.62
C ASN A 583 24.38 2.16 10.07
N SER A 584 24.90 1.37 9.14
CA SER A 584 25.82 0.27 9.43
C SER A 584 26.75 0.02 8.23
N THR A 585 27.43 -1.12 8.23
CA THR A 585 28.34 -1.56 7.17
C THR A 585 27.97 -2.98 6.75
N ILE A 586 27.99 -3.25 5.44
CA ILE A 586 27.80 -4.59 4.88
C ILE A 586 28.89 -5.52 5.44
N PRO A 587 28.57 -6.74 5.92
CA PRO A 587 29.58 -7.69 6.39
C PRO A 587 30.68 -7.95 5.35
N ASN A 588 31.92 -8.14 5.78
CA ASN A 588 33.05 -8.31 4.85
C ASN A 588 33.06 -9.69 4.15
N ASP A 589 32.38 -10.66 4.74
CA ASP A 589 32.34 -12.07 4.34
C ASP A 589 31.06 -12.46 3.61
N VAL A 590 30.12 -11.52 3.40
CA VAL A 590 28.90 -11.79 2.63
C VAL A 590 29.24 -12.02 1.15
N PRO A 591 28.86 -13.16 0.55
CA PRO A 591 29.09 -13.45 -0.85
C PRO A 591 28.35 -12.50 -1.80
N ALA A 592 28.77 -12.50 -3.07
CA ALA A 592 28.03 -11.80 -4.10
C ALA A 592 26.69 -12.50 -4.39
N GLY A 593 25.61 -11.73 -4.54
CA GLY A 593 24.27 -12.26 -4.76
C GLY A 593 23.16 -11.22 -4.53
N THR A 594 21.91 -11.66 -4.70
CA THR A 594 20.72 -10.90 -4.36
C THR A 594 20.31 -11.21 -2.93
N TYR A 595 20.05 -10.18 -2.12
CA TYR A 595 19.66 -10.34 -0.72
C TYR A 595 18.44 -9.50 -0.36
N TYR A 596 17.60 -10.06 0.51
CA TYR A 596 16.60 -9.34 1.31
C TYR A 596 17.28 -8.67 2.48
N ILE A 597 16.86 -7.44 2.78
CA ILE A 597 17.19 -6.80 4.06
C ILE A 597 16.08 -7.19 5.03
N GLY A 598 16.42 -7.99 6.03
CA GLY A 598 15.52 -8.45 7.07
C GLY A 598 15.82 -7.84 8.42
N MET A 599 14.83 -7.78 9.30
CA MET A 599 15.02 -7.44 10.70
C MET A 599 14.37 -8.48 11.60
N ILE A 600 14.95 -8.67 12.79
CA ILE A 600 14.36 -9.41 13.89
C ILE A 600 14.36 -8.53 15.13
N ILE A 601 13.20 -8.37 15.76
CA ILE A 601 13.05 -7.72 17.06
C ILE A 601 12.84 -8.76 18.17
N THR A 602 13.43 -8.52 19.33
CA THR A 602 13.35 -9.40 20.50
C THR A 602 13.23 -8.59 21.79
N VAL A 603 12.73 -9.22 22.85
CA VAL A 603 12.63 -8.64 24.20
C VAL A 603 13.54 -9.39 25.17
N ASN A 604 13.79 -8.81 26.35
CA ASN A 604 14.58 -9.42 27.43
C ASN A 604 15.93 -9.98 26.92
N GLY A 605 16.56 -9.24 26.00
CA GLY A 605 17.73 -9.69 25.24
C GLY A 605 17.33 -10.25 23.88
N LEU A 606 17.55 -11.54 23.67
CA LEU A 606 17.27 -12.24 22.40
C LEU A 606 16.09 -13.20 22.51
N LYS A 607 15.14 -12.93 23.41
CA LYS A 607 13.96 -13.77 23.58
C LYS A 607 12.82 -13.26 22.74
N ASN A 608 11.99 -14.18 22.29
CA ASN A 608 10.68 -13.87 21.75
C ASN A 608 9.81 -13.23 22.84
N ASP A 609 8.94 -12.32 22.42
CA ASP A 609 7.82 -11.87 23.24
C ASP A 609 6.65 -12.87 23.15
N ASP A 610 5.46 -12.45 23.58
CA ASP A 610 4.30 -13.34 23.53
C ASP A 610 3.78 -13.55 22.09
N TYR A 611 4.05 -12.63 21.15
CA TYR A 611 3.53 -12.64 19.77
C TYR A 611 4.65 -12.68 18.74
N THR A 612 4.95 -13.86 18.22
CA THR A 612 6.15 -14.03 17.38
C THR A 612 5.97 -13.71 15.91
N LEU A 613 4.75 -13.36 15.47
CA LEU A 613 4.47 -13.17 14.05
C LEU A 613 5.02 -11.81 13.56
N ASN A 614 4.94 -10.74 14.36
CA ASN A 614 5.49 -9.39 14.10
C ASN A 614 6.91 -9.15 14.62
N ASN A 615 7.58 -10.21 15.07
CA ASN A 615 8.97 -10.11 15.53
C ASN A 615 9.99 -10.08 14.39
N ARG A 616 9.56 -10.15 13.13
CA ARG A 616 10.45 -10.11 11.97
C ARG A 616 9.80 -9.41 10.81
N THR A 617 10.62 -8.69 10.04
CA THR A 617 10.18 -8.09 8.79
C THR A 617 11.22 -8.11 7.68
N THR A 618 10.80 -7.92 6.43
CA THR A 618 11.69 -7.79 5.26
C THR A 618 11.39 -6.54 4.44
N PHE A 619 12.43 -5.86 3.93
CA PHE A 619 12.24 -4.76 3.00
C PHE A 619 11.61 -5.24 1.69
N ALA A 620 10.75 -4.39 1.11
CA ALA A 620 10.11 -4.63 -0.19
C ALA A 620 11.14 -4.86 -1.31
N ALA A 621 12.17 -4.02 -1.36
CA ALA A 621 13.23 -4.09 -2.35
C ALA A 621 14.38 -5.00 -1.89
N THR A 622 14.91 -5.79 -2.81
CA THR A 622 16.17 -6.51 -2.63
C THR A 622 17.37 -5.60 -2.92
N ILE A 623 18.54 -6.00 -2.42
CA ILE A 623 19.82 -5.39 -2.76
C ILE A 623 20.74 -6.38 -3.45
N GLN A 624 21.70 -5.87 -4.22
CA GLN A 624 22.74 -6.66 -4.87
C GLN A 624 24.07 -6.51 -4.13
N ILE A 625 24.66 -7.61 -3.66
CA ILE A 625 26.05 -7.64 -3.20
C ILE A 625 26.94 -8.06 -4.38
N LYS A 626 27.94 -7.23 -4.68
CA LYS A 626 28.93 -7.47 -5.74
C LYS A 626 30.24 -7.96 -5.14
N SER A 627 30.96 -8.83 -5.85
CA SER A 627 32.27 -9.30 -5.40
C SER A 627 33.31 -8.17 -5.48
N ARG A 628 34.01 -7.90 -4.36
CA ARG A 628 35.28 -7.14 -4.40
C ARG A 628 36.35 -8.10 -4.88
N SER A 629 36.83 -7.96 -6.11
CA SER A 629 38.03 -8.67 -6.55
C SER A 629 39.21 -8.29 -5.65
N SER A 630 39.71 -9.23 -4.85
CA SER A 630 40.92 -9.07 -4.03
C SER A 630 42.14 -8.90 -4.93
N GLY A 631 42.52 -7.65 -5.20
CA GLY A 631 43.77 -7.33 -5.86
C GLY A 631 44.86 -7.11 -4.84
N ASN A 632 45.68 -8.13 -4.57
CA ASN A 632 47.08 -7.90 -4.25
C ASN A 632 47.83 -7.76 -5.58
N ASP A 633 47.52 -6.70 -6.32
CA ASP A 633 48.13 -6.37 -7.60
C ASP A 633 48.84 -5.02 -7.47
N ASN A 634 50.11 -5.09 -7.08
CA ASN A 634 51.07 -4.12 -7.56
C ASN A 634 51.22 -4.32 -9.07
N GLY A 635 50.46 -3.56 -9.85
CA GLY A 635 50.72 -3.32 -11.26
C GLY A 635 49.68 -3.88 -12.23
N ASP A 636 48.86 -2.95 -12.73
CA ASP A 636 48.18 -2.96 -14.03
C ASP A 636 47.10 -4.02 -14.33
N GLY A 637 45.85 -3.59 -14.15
CA GLY A 637 45.11 -3.20 -15.34
C GLY A 637 44.36 -4.31 -16.10
N ASN A 638 43.17 -4.59 -15.59
CA ASN A 638 41.95 -4.87 -16.36
C ASN A 638 41.82 -6.25 -17.02
N GLY A 639 41.05 -7.11 -16.34
CA GLY A 639 40.66 -8.44 -16.79
C GLY A 639 39.17 -8.75 -16.72
N ALA A 640 38.28 -7.75 -16.87
CA ALA A 640 36.88 -8.00 -17.26
C ALA A 640 36.33 -6.89 -18.19
N ARG A 641 36.74 -7.00 -19.48
CA ARG A 641 36.05 -6.52 -20.70
C ARG A 641 36.08 -5.00 -21.02
N GLY A 642 37.20 -4.56 -21.62
CA GLY A 642 37.39 -3.20 -22.18
C GLY A 642 37.38 -3.12 -23.72
N CYS A 643 37.20 -1.92 -24.28
CA CYS A 643 37.12 -1.69 -25.73
C CYS A 643 38.50 -1.80 -26.44
N PHE A 644 38.89 -3.01 -26.88
CA PHE A 644 40.22 -3.35 -27.42
C PHE A 644 40.75 -2.47 -28.57
N ILE A 645 39.92 -2.12 -29.56
CA ILE A 645 40.37 -1.28 -30.70
C ILE A 645 40.59 0.17 -30.25
N ALA A 646 39.71 0.69 -29.39
CA ALA A 646 39.85 2.03 -28.83
C ALA A 646 41.08 2.12 -27.91
N THR A 647 41.33 1.10 -27.06
CA THR A 647 42.53 1.04 -26.22
C THR A 647 43.83 1.00 -27.05
N ALA A 648 43.85 0.25 -28.16
CA ALA A 648 44.98 0.24 -29.08
C ALA A 648 45.24 1.60 -29.74
N ALA A 649 44.17 2.34 -30.06
CA ALA A 649 44.24 3.65 -30.69
C ALA A 649 44.59 4.78 -29.71
N PHE A 650 44.08 4.75 -28.48
CA PHE A 650 44.29 5.83 -27.48
C PHE A 650 45.34 5.49 -26.42
N GLY A 651 45.87 4.28 -26.44
CA GLY A 651 47.06 3.87 -25.67
C GLY A 651 46.80 3.52 -24.21
N SER A 652 45.61 3.77 -23.67
CA SER A 652 45.24 3.39 -22.31
C SER A 652 43.76 2.99 -22.22
N PRO A 653 43.41 1.93 -21.46
CA PRO A 653 42.01 1.58 -21.21
C PRO A 653 41.29 2.60 -20.31
N LEU A 654 42.05 3.49 -19.65
CA LEU A 654 41.55 4.62 -18.86
C LEU A 654 41.58 5.95 -19.63
N ALA A 655 41.96 5.93 -20.91
CA ALA A 655 41.86 7.13 -21.74
C ALA A 655 40.38 7.55 -21.82
N ALA A 656 40.11 8.85 -21.67
CA ALA A 656 38.74 9.38 -21.55
C ALA A 656 37.82 8.92 -22.70
N GLN A 657 38.36 8.80 -23.92
CA GLN A 657 37.63 8.31 -25.09
C GLN A 657 37.22 6.84 -24.97
N VAL A 658 38.06 6.02 -24.34
CA VAL A 658 37.84 4.57 -24.18
C VAL A 658 36.82 4.31 -23.08
N VAL A 659 36.84 5.10 -22.01
CA VAL A 659 35.85 5.07 -20.93
C VAL A 659 34.47 5.46 -21.47
N LEU A 660 34.39 6.57 -22.20
CA LEU A 660 33.14 7.04 -22.81
C LEU A 660 32.49 6.01 -23.75
N LEU A 661 33.27 5.34 -24.61
CA LEU A 661 32.76 4.29 -25.49
C LEU A 661 32.36 3.01 -24.73
N ARG A 662 32.99 2.74 -23.59
CA ARG A 662 32.64 1.62 -22.71
C ARG A 662 31.29 1.89 -22.03
N ASP A 663 31.07 3.10 -21.56
CA ASP A 663 29.84 3.47 -20.87
C ASP A 663 28.66 3.47 -21.86
N PHE A 664 28.87 3.93 -23.09
CA PHE A 664 27.87 3.83 -24.16
C PHE A 664 27.50 2.37 -24.49
N ARG A 665 28.49 1.48 -24.56
CA ARG A 665 28.26 0.05 -24.76
C ARG A 665 27.42 -0.54 -23.64
N ASP A 666 27.76 -0.21 -22.40
CA ASP A 666 27.12 -0.81 -21.23
C ASP A 666 25.70 -0.27 -20.99
N GLN A 667 25.43 1.00 -21.30
CA GLN A 667 24.13 1.65 -21.08
C GLN A 667 23.17 1.49 -22.27
N PHE A 668 23.66 1.52 -23.51
CA PHE A 668 22.81 1.43 -24.70
C PHE A 668 22.82 0.09 -25.42
N LEU A 669 23.97 -0.58 -25.50
CA LEU A 669 24.08 -1.83 -26.28
C LEU A 669 23.75 -3.05 -25.41
N MET A 670 24.09 -3.06 -24.12
CA MET A 670 23.85 -4.23 -23.27
C MET A 670 22.41 -4.38 -22.77
N THR A 671 21.58 -3.36 -22.96
CA THR A 671 20.18 -3.29 -22.48
C THR A 671 19.19 -4.08 -23.34
N HIS A 672 19.54 -4.42 -24.59
CA HIS A 672 18.65 -5.10 -25.54
C HIS A 672 19.33 -6.33 -26.17
N ASN A 673 18.54 -7.35 -26.55
CA ASN A 673 19.07 -8.60 -27.14
C ASN A 673 19.99 -8.36 -28.37
N PRO A 674 19.61 -7.54 -29.39
CA PRO A 674 20.49 -7.30 -30.54
C PRO A 674 21.81 -6.58 -30.19
N GLY A 675 21.80 -5.73 -29.16
CA GLY A 675 22.99 -5.02 -28.72
C GLY A 675 23.95 -5.90 -27.92
N ARG A 676 23.43 -6.84 -27.10
CA ARG A 676 24.26 -7.87 -26.43
C ARG A 676 24.97 -8.77 -27.45
N ASP A 677 24.28 -9.15 -28.53
CA ASP A 677 24.85 -9.93 -29.63
C ASP A 677 25.94 -9.15 -30.39
N PHE A 678 25.72 -7.85 -30.66
CA PHE A 678 26.71 -6.97 -31.26
C PHE A 678 27.99 -6.85 -30.41
N VAL A 679 27.84 -6.67 -29.10
CA VAL A 679 28.96 -6.58 -28.15
C VAL A 679 29.72 -7.90 -28.07
N GLN A 680 29.03 -9.04 -28.12
CA GLN A 680 29.67 -10.35 -28.13
C GLN A 680 30.48 -10.59 -29.42
N ALA A 681 29.99 -10.17 -30.58
CA ALA A 681 30.72 -10.23 -31.84
C ALA A 681 31.97 -9.33 -31.84
N TYR A 682 31.84 -8.08 -31.35
CA TYR A 682 32.96 -7.16 -31.19
C TYR A 682 34.10 -7.76 -30.37
N TYR A 683 33.78 -8.42 -29.26
CA TYR A 683 34.77 -9.05 -28.40
C TYR A 683 35.48 -10.27 -29.00
N ARG A 684 34.80 -10.97 -29.93
CA ARG A 684 35.38 -12.12 -30.61
C ARG A 684 36.43 -11.74 -31.65
N TYR A 685 36.25 -10.61 -32.35
CA TYR A 685 37.08 -10.26 -33.52
C TYR A 685 38.05 -9.09 -33.32
N SER A 686 37.84 -8.23 -32.32
CA SER A 686 38.68 -7.03 -32.07
C SER A 686 40.13 -7.29 -31.63
N PRO A 687 40.50 -8.36 -30.88
CA PRO A 687 41.87 -8.52 -30.36
C PRO A 687 42.99 -8.67 -31.42
N PRO A 688 42.85 -9.45 -32.51
CA PRO A 688 43.89 -9.53 -33.56
C PRO A 688 44.06 -8.23 -34.35
N LEU A 689 42.97 -7.49 -34.59
CA LEU A 689 43.01 -6.20 -35.28
C LEU A 689 43.70 -5.11 -34.44
N ALA A 690 43.45 -5.08 -33.13
CA ALA A 690 44.10 -4.16 -32.19
C ALA A 690 45.63 -4.28 -32.21
N ARG A 691 46.17 -5.50 -32.38
CA ARG A 691 47.63 -5.75 -32.44
C ARG A 691 48.31 -5.18 -33.68
N LEU A 692 47.60 -5.06 -34.81
CA LEU A 692 48.13 -4.45 -36.04
C LEU A 692 48.16 -2.92 -35.93
N ILE A 693 47.14 -2.33 -35.29
CA ILE A 693 46.99 -0.88 -35.13
C ILE A 693 48.10 -0.30 -34.22
N ILE A 694 48.45 -1.00 -33.13
CA ILE A 694 49.48 -0.54 -32.17
C ILE A 694 50.85 -0.37 -32.83
N ARG A 695 51.14 -1.14 -33.88
CA ARG A 695 52.47 -1.20 -34.52
C ARG A 695 52.66 -0.21 -35.67
N ASN A 696 51.61 0.47 -36.12
CA ASN A 696 51.69 1.39 -37.25
C ASN A 696 51.11 2.77 -36.89
N PRO A 697 51.96 3.82 -36.77
CA PRO A 697 51.53 5.17 -36.39
C PRO A 697 50.49 5.79 -37.35
N ALA A 698 50.59 5.52 -38.65
CA ALA A 698 49.66 6.04 -39.64
C ALA A 698 48.25 5.40 -39.50
N LEU A 699 48.19 4.09 -39.25
CA LEU A 699 46.92 3.41 -38.95
C LEU A 699 46.32 3.85 -37.61
N LYS A 700 47.16 4.09 -36.59
CA LYS A 700 46.70 4.62 -35.30
C LYS A 700 46.00 5.98 -35.47
N ALA A 701 46.60 6.89 -36.23
CA ALA A 701 46.01 8.20 -36.53
C ALA A 701 44.70 8.08 -37.32
N ALA A 702 44.64 7.18 -38.31
CA ALA A 702 43.42 6.93 -39.08
C ALA A 702 42.27 6.39 -38.22
N VAL A 703 42.55 5.43 -37.32
CA VAL A 703 41.55 4.85 -36.41
C VAL A 703 41.08 5.87 -35.38
N GLN A 704 41.97 6.70 -34.83
CA GLN A 704 41.58 7.78 -33.93
C GLN A 704 40.62 8.76 -34.61
N ALA A 705 40.95 9.20 -35.84
CA ALA A 705 40.08 10.10 -36.60
C ALA A 705 38.70 9.48 -36.91
N GLY A 706 38.67 8.20 -37.28
CA GLY A 706 37.43 7.47 -37.57
C GLY A 706 36.54 7.23 -36.35
N LEU A 707 37.09 7.15 -35.14
CA LEU A 707 36.32 6.98 -33.91
C LEU A 707 35.75 8.29 -33.36
N LEU A 708 36.22 9.46 -33.80
CA LEU A 708 35.76 10.76 -33.28
C LEU A 708 34.25 10.98 -33.41
N PRO A 709 33.57 10.65 -34.54
CA PRO A 709 32.12 10.82 -34.64
C PRO A 709 31.36 9.92 -33.67
N LEU A 710 31.84 8.69 -33.45
CA LEU A 710 31.22 7.75 -32.52
C LEU A 710 31.43 8.20 -31.07
N ILE A 711 32.62 8.72 -30.75
CA ILE A 711 32.92 9.32 -29.45
C ILE A 711 32.03 10.56 -29.23
N ALA A 712 31.88 11.42 -30.24
CA ALA A 712 30.99 12.58 -30.14
C ALA A 712 29.52 12.14 -29.94
N LEU A 713 29.05 11.14 -30.68
CA LEU A 713 27.71 10.59 -30.52
C LEU A 713 27.52 9.96 -29.14
N SER A 714 28.41 9.06 -28.72
CA SER A 714 28.38 8.45 -27.38
C SER A 714 28.41 9.51 -26.30
N ARG A 715 29.19 10.58 -26.50
CA ARG A 715 29.23 11.70 -25.57
C ARG A 715 27.91 12.43 -25.54
N THR A 716 27.33 12.76 -26.69
CA THR A 716 26.03 13.44 -26.73
C THR A 716 24.90 12.57 -26.21
N MET A 717 24.93 11.25 -26.45
CA MET A 717 23.91 10.31 -25.96
C MET A 717 24.04 10.07 -24.46
N LEU A 718 25.25 9.88 -23.96
CA LEU A 718 25.51 9.80 -22.52
C LEU A 718 25.24 11.16 -21.84
N GLU A 719 25.57 12.30 -22.47
CA GLU A 719 25.27 13.64 -21.92
C GLU A 719 23.76 13.96 -21.98
N LEU A 720 22.98 13.44 -22.95
CA LEU A 720 21.52 13.52 -22.99
C LEU A 720 20.85 12.58 -21.98
N GLU A 721 21.44 11.40 -21.74
CA GLU A 721 21.03 10.44 -20.70
C GLU A 721 21.51 10.86 -19.29
N ILE A 722 22.47 11.80 -19.18
CA ILE A 722 22.87 12.49 -17.93
C ILE A 722 22.11 13.83 -17.77
N MET A 723 21.53 14.37 -18.85
CA MET A 723 20.53 15.45 -18.82
C MET A 723 19.10 14.94 -18.53
N PHE A 724 18.95 13.66 -18.17
CA PHE A 724 17.76 13.05 -17.58
C PHE A 724 18.12 12.16 -16.39
#